data_AF-A0A3N5RNT4-F1
#
_entry.id   AF-A0A3N5RNT4-F1
#
_cell.length_a   1.000
_cell.length_b   1.000
_cell.length_c   1.000
_cell.angle_alpha   90.00
_cell.angle_beta   90.00
_cell.angle_gamma   90.00
#
_symmetry.space_group_name_H-M   'P 1'
#
loop_
_entity.id
_entity.type
_entity.pdbx_description
1 polymer ?
#
loop_
_entity_poly.entity_id
_entity_poly.type
_entity_poly.pdbx_seq_one_letter_code
_entity_poly.pdbx_strand_id
1 'polypeptide(L)'
;MPPHQRAYAPLSWKIIDKKLAPAVTLGYQILALLVFAIAPILANNWLSVPFPGAFIKPGLIISDIAPIKSGSWDLRELTNGSVSHLTAVEDVEISTISELEAALVSYSIDDQVTITLESPQGEQSQHPITLIHFAPLDQFFYLFVPYLVGLVYLLSGLWVYSMRRRDPTGRAFPAFTASIGIILAATFDLYTTQRLSYLWTFCLALAGGCLINLALIFPEEGLLVRRYPFFRWAGYIPAALLAAAALIVFFRNPDPFVFTRLWQVEAAFGCLALIFFLGLTAYRRVKSASPIVSEQSRYILWGSALSFLPVAIWFILTFIIPNLSFRTYLLVPLAIFPVFSAYAILRHRLLSTDYLASRLTLYGLLTAVTVASYGLIVTGLSLVSESLLPIKNPFISGFIIFIIALALIPIRTWMQARIDQAFSRAQSAYREKLQAFSRELTQAVELPQIIAVLRRYTSSSLHPAQLHIFVYDSLSDHYIAAPGEEDSPTTDLRFASNSPLVESLAHRRTSVLMAESQTLPAALLNERARLALLNSHIFIPLPGREHLAGWMALGTRRTGEPFIDQDIRFLESLADQAALAVERAQVVANLERRVKEMNVLARVSQGINVTVAFDDILELIYAQTNQIIPTVDFRITLHDSLSNYLYHVFYLEEDERYNDRENKPLPLGKGLEQEVIQSHRPLVTDDYERECRDRTVLPNAAGLIAWAGVPLNAGAETIGVLSLGSRDASVVYTSEQINLLHAIADQAAGAIVKARLLKESERRTRQLTSLNEVARSLTSTLSVDTLLHQILQSAESLLNCEAGSLLMIDETTGELVYRFVTGPDAESLIGSRIPLGEGLAGKAVQESRPILANDVRRMKDFVEHPEQGSTFDPRDLLVVPLQIKDRVSGVIEVVNRKDGLPFTQDDQELLAAFTSQAAVAIENARLYTLTDQALAARVEELSVMQRIDRELNASLNVERAIHITLAWAMRQSGADAGLVASVEKDGLRVMAYQGYTNELARYEITYLPEIPTLKASLETGQAYRS
;
A
#
# COMPACT_ATOMS: atom_id res chain seq x y z
N MET A 1 36.98 4.66 28.84
CA MET A 1 37.96 5.50 28.11
C MET A 1 37.51 5.63 26.65
N PRO A 2 37.50 6.85 26.07
CA PRO A 2 36.94 7.09 24.74
C PRO A 2 37.88 6.64 23.62
N PRO A 3 37.36 6.29 22.42
CA PRO A 3 38.18 5.85 21.28
C PRO A 3 38.68 7.05 20.48
N HIS A 4 39.41 7.96 21.13
CA HIS A 4 40.28 8.91 20.44
C HIS A 4 41.71 8.43 20.54
N GLN A 5 42.06 7.44 19.71
CA GLN A 5 43.43 7.15 19.27
C GLN A 5 43.39 6.06 18.20
N ARG A 6 42.85 6.38 17.02
CA ARG A 6 43.37 5.78 15.80
C ARG A 6 44.79 6.31 15.64
N ALA A 7 45.77 5.59 16.17
CA ALA A 7 47.16 5.82 15.83
C ALA A 7 47.29 5.70 14.31
N TYR A 8 47.64 6.80 13.67
CA TYR A 8 47.93 6.89 12.25
C TYR A 8 49.02 5.87 11.92
N ALA A 9 48.66 4.75 11.28
CA ALA A 9 49.66 3.99 10.53
C ALA A 9 50.23 4.94 9.45
N PRO A 10 51.56 5.14 9.38
CA PRO A 10 52.15 6.07 8.43
C PRO A 10 51.64 5.80 7.00
N LEU A 11 51.38 6.87 6.24
CA LEU A 11 50.82 6.83 4.88
C LEU A 11 51.57 5.83 3.96
N SER A 12 52.86 5.63 4.20
CA SER A 12 53.75 4.68 3.52
C SER A 12 53.34 3.21 3.68
N TRP A 13 52.86 2.77 4.85
CA TRP A 13 52.49 1.37 5.09
C TRP A 13 51.24 0.95 4.33
N LYS A 14 50.26 1.85 4.15
CA LYS A 14 49.06 1.56 3.34
C LYS A 14 49.39 1.35 1.87
N ILE A 15 50.40 2.05 1.33
CA ILE A 15 50.84 1.93 -0.06
C ILE A 15 51.56 0.59 -0.26
N ILE A 16 52.46 0.24 0.66
CA ILE A 16 53.17 -1.05 0.65
C ILE A 16 52.17 -2.21 0.68
N ASP A 17 51.17 -2.16 1.57
CA ASP A 17 50.24 -3.27 1.77
C ASP A 17 49.20 -3.41 0.63
N LYS A 18 48.77 -2.29 0.03
CA LYS A 18 47.73 -2.32 -1.03
C LYS A 18 48.28 -2.52 -2.45
N LYS A 19 49.49 -2.07 -2.76
CA LYS A 19 50.04 -2.09 -4.14
C LYS A 19 51.30 -2.95 -4.28
N LEU A 20 52.27 -2.77 -3.38
CA LEU A 20 53.60 -3.40 -3.55
C LEU A 20 53.56 -4.89 -3.19
N ALA A 21 52.99 -5.24 -2.05
CA ALA A 21 53.00 -6.62 -1.55
C ALA A 21 52.24 -7.63 -2.44
N PRO A 22 51.05 -7.32 -3.01
CA PRO A 22 50.42 -8.21 -3.99
C PRO A 22 51.30 -8.46 -5.23
N ALA A 23 52.01 -7.44 -5.71
CA ALA A 23 52.91 -7.55 -6.87
C ALA A 23 54.15 -8.40 -6.56
N VAL A 24 54.73 -8.26 -5.36
CA VAL A 24 55.85 -9.09 -4.89
C VAL A 24 55.42 -10.56 -4.80
N THR A 25 54.26 -10.85 -4.23
CA THR A 25 53.75 -12.23 -4.17
C THR A 25 53.51 -12.81 -5.57
N LEU A 26 52.99 -12.02 -6.51
CA LEU A 26 52.82 -12.45 -7.91
C LEU A 26 54.16 -12.76 -8.57
N GLY A 27 55.15 -11.87 -8.43
CA GLY A 27 56.50 -12.08 -8.95
C GLY A 27 57.12 -13.36 -8.38
N TYR A 28 56.88 -13.66 -7.10
CA TYR A 28 57.37 -14.88 -6.47
C TYR A 28 56.67 -16.15 -6.98
N GLN A 29 55.37 -16.10 -7.29
CA GLN A 29 54.66 -17.20 -7.96
C GLN A 29 55.18 -17.44 -9.39
N ILE A 30 55.49 -16.37 -10.12
CA ILE A 30 56.09 -16.46 -11.47
C ILE A 30 57.48 -17.10 -11.38
N LEU A 31 58.30 -16.71 -10.39
CA LEU A 31 59.60 -17.35 -10.15
C LEU A 31 59.43 -18.85 -9.88
N ALA A 32 58.45 -19.24 -9.06
CA ALA A 32 58.17 -20.66 -8.83
C ALA A 32 57.78 -21.37 -10.14
N LEU A 33 56.89 -20.80 -10.96
CA LEU A 33 56.53 -21.37 -12.27
C LEU A 33 57.76 -21.56 -13.19
N LEU A 34 58.69 -20.60 -13.21
CA LEU A 34 59.93 -20.72 -13.98
C LEU A 34 60.81 -21.88 -13.48
N VAL A 35 60.95 -22.05 -12.16
CA VAL A 35 61.68 -23.19 -11.58
C VAL A 35 61.04 -24.51 -12.00
N PHE A 36 59.72 -24.62 -11.97
CA PHE A 36 59.01 -25.82 -12.41
C PHE A 36 59.20 -26.11 -13.91
N ALA A 37 59.44 -25.09 -14.75
CA ALA A 37 59.77 -25.28 -16.15
C ALA A 37 61.26 -25.69 -16.36
N ILE A 38 62.17 -25.17 -15.55
CA ILE A 38 63.63 -25.37 -15.70
C ILE A 38 64.08 -26.70 -15.07
N ALA A 39 63.56 -27.08 -13.90
CA ALA A 39 64.02 -28.26 -13.17
C ALA A 39 63.96 -29.57 -13.97
N PRO A 40 62.88 -29.88 -14.73
CA PRO A 40 62.84 -31.08 -15.57
C PRO A 40 63.88 -31.07 -16.70
N ILE A 41 64.21 -29.89 -17.24
CA ILE A 41 65.24 -29.74 -18.30
C ILE A 41 66.62 -30.07 -17.74
N LEU A 42 66.93 -29.55 -16.54
CA LEU A 42 68.19 -29.85 -15.84
C LEU A 42 68.29 -31.34 -15.50
N ALA A 43 67.21 -31.91 -14.97
CA ALA A 43 67.16 -33.33 -14.65
C ALA A 43 67.37 -34.22 -15.88
N ASN A 44 66.72 -33.91 -17.01
CA ASN A 44 66.86 -34.68 -18.24
C ASN A 44 68.30 -34.65 -18.79
N ASN A 45 68.95 -33.50 -18.75
CA ASN A 45 70.35 -33.37 -19.18
C ASN A 45 71.28 -34.18 -18.28
N TRP A 46 71.04 -34.18 -16.97
CA TRP A 46 71.85 -34.96 -16.03
C TRP A 46 71.64 -36.47 -16.18
N LEU A 47 70.41 -36.93 -16.47
CA LEU A 47 70.10 -38.36 -16.67
C LEU A 47 70.82 -38.98 -17.87
N SER A 48 71.38 -38.17 -18.78
CA SER A 48 72.25 -38.66 -19.86
C SER A 48 73.71 -38.86 -19.48
N VAL A 49 74.13 -38.41 -18.28
CA VAL A 49 75.50 -38.59 -17.76
C VAL A 49 75.58 -39.92 -16.98
N PRO A 50 76.67 -40.70 -17.10
CA PRO A 50 76.87 -41.90 -16.29
C PRO A 50 76.86 -41.60 -14.79
N PHE A 51 76.16 -42.42 -14.00
CA PHE A 51 75.98 -42.18 -12.57
C PHE A 51 77.03 -42.93 -11.75
N PRO A 52 77.82 -42.27 -10.87
CA PRO A 52 78.88 -42.89 -10.08
C PRO A 52 78.38 -43.73 -8.89
N GLY A 53 77.07 -43.93 -8.74
CA GLY A 53 76.54 -44.75 -7.65
C GLY A 53 76.47 -44.04 -6.29
N ALA A 54 76.44 -42.72 -6.24
CA ALA A 54 76.00 -41.95 -5.07
C ALA A 54 75.61 -40.52 -5.47
N PHE A 55 74.65 -39.92 -4.75
CA PHE A 55 74.37 -38.48 -4.90
C PHE A 55 75.45 -37.63 -4.24
N ILE A 56 75.70 -36.45 -4.79
CA ILE A 56 76.77 -35.56 -4.32
C ILE A 56 76.15 -34.21 -3.94
N LYS A 57 76.34 -33.82 -2.69
CA LYS A 57 75.87 -32.55 -2.12
C LYS A 57 76.79 -31.40 -2.56
N PRO A 58 76.32 -30.13 -2.43
CA PRO A 58 77.19 -28.98 -2.60
C PRO A 58 78.45 -29.09 -1.73
N GLY A 59 79.60 -28.78 -2.32
CA GLY A 59 80.92 -29.02 -1.72
C GLY A 59 81.49 -30.43 -1.98
N LEU A 60 81.03 -31.14 -3.01
CA LEU A 60 81.53 -32.46 -3.40
C LEU A 60 81.47 -33.53 -2.29
N ILE A 61 80.48 -33.41 -1.39
CA ILE A 61 80.28 -34.37 -0.30
C ILE A 61 79.36 -35.50 -0.75
N ILE A 62 79.74 -36.75 -0.47
CA ILE A 62 78.87 -37.89 -0.71
C ILE A 62 77.62 -37.82 0.19
N SER A 63 76.45 -37.91 -0.43
CA SER A 63 75.16 -37.82 0.24
C SER A 63 74.86 -39.08 1.06
N ASP A 64 74.14 -38.90 2.16
CA ASP A 64 73.62 -39.97 3.01
C ASP A 64 72.38 -40.66 2.42
N ILE A 65 71.87 -40.17 1.28
CA ILE A 65 70.76 -40.76 0.53
C ILE A 65 71.12 -42.17 0.05
N ALA A 66 70.22 -43.12 0.28
CA ALA A 66 70.39 -44.52 -0.11
C ALA A 66 69.54 -44.89 -1.32
N PRO A 67 69.99 -45.82 -2.18
CA PRO A 67 69.14 -46.33 -3.26
C PRO A 67 67.89 -46.99 -2.69
N ILE A 68 66.82 -47.03 -3.49
CA ILE A 68 65.57 -47.66 -3.05
C ILE A 68 65.72 -49.18 -3.01
N LYS A 69 66.51 -49.73 -3.94
CA LYS A 69 66.97 -51.13 -3.90
C LYS A 69 68.34 -51.18 -3.23
N SER A 70 68.45 -51.87 -2.09
CA SER A 70 69.75 -52.06 -1.42
C SER A 70 70.76 -52.74 -2.36
N GLY A 71 72.04 -52.36 -2.30
CA GLY A 71 73.07 -52.98 -3.16
C GLY A 71 73.24 -52.38 -4.55
N SER A 72 72.50 -51.34 -4.94
CA SER A 72 72.57 -50.83 -6.33
C SER A 72 73.50 -49.64 -6.53
N TRP A 73 74.04 -49.04 -5.46
CA TRP A 73 74.82 -47.79 -5.50
C TRP A 73 76.18 -48.04 -4.82
N ASP A 74 77.18 -48.48 -5.59
CA ASP A 74 78.49 -48.94 -5.10
C ASP A 74 79.22 -47.89 -4.27
N LEU A 75 79.32 -46.64 -4.76
CA LEU A 75 79.98 -45.53 -4.07
C LEU A 75 79.31 -45.19 -2.74
N ARG A 76 77.98 -45.37 -2.65
CA ARG A 76 77.22 -45.15 -1.41
C ARG A 76 77.46 -46.24 -0.38
N GLU A 77 77.67 -47.48 -0.79
CA GLU A 77 77.97 -48.60 0.12
C GLU A 77 79.40 -48.52 0.66
N LEU A 78 80.36 -48.15 -0.19
CA LEU A 78 81.76 -47.97 0.17
C LEU A 78 81.95 -46.97 1.33
N THR A 79 81.20 -45.88 1.31
CA THR A 79 81.26 -44.85 2.37
C THR A 79 80.51 -45.25 3.64
N ASN A 80 79.65 -46.28 3.61
CA ASN A 80 78.77 -46.69 4.71
C ASN A 80 78.01 -45.52 5.40
N GLY A 81 77.79 -44.42 4.65
CA GLY A 81 77.13 -43.21 5.13
C GLY A 81 78.01 -42.27 5.95
N SER A 82 79.32 -42.53 6.02
CA SER A 82 80.29 -41.57 6.52
C SER A 82 80.40 -40.38 5.56
N VAL A 83 80.67 -39.18 6.11
CA VAL A 83 80.72 -37.96 5.33
C VAL A 83 82.08 -37.87 4.66
N SER A 84 82.18 -38.27 3.39
CA SER A 84 83.42 -38.24 2.61
C SER A 84 83.38 -37.15 1.54
N HIS A 85 84.51 -36.47 1.34
CA HIS A 85 84.69 -35.43 0.33
C HIS A 85 85.33 -36.04 -0.93
N LEU A 86 84.74 -35.79 -2.10
CA LEU A 86 85.26 -36.25 -3.38
C LEU A 86 86.30 -35.25 -3.91
N THR A 87 87.56 -35.66 -4.02
CA THR A 87 88.68 -34.77 -4.40
C THR A 87 89.19 -34.99 -5.81
N ALA A 88 89.13 -36.22 -6.34
CA ALA A 88 89.61 -36.53 -7.68
C ALA A 88 88.90 -37.74 -8.32
N VAL A 89 88.89 -37.77 -9.64
CA VAL A 89 88.43 -38.90 -10.48
C VAL A 89 89.53 -39.21 -11.49
N GLU A 90 90.05 -40.44 -11.50
CA GLU A 90 91.16 -40.87 -12.38
C GLU A 90 92.34 -39.88 -12.33
N ASP A 91 92.74 -39.50 -11.11
CA ASP A 91 93.81 -38.53 -10.80
C ASP A 91 93.59 -37.09 -11.32
N VAL A 92 92.41 -36.76 -11.86
CA VAL A 92 91.99 -35.39 -12.16
C VAL A 92 91.37 -34.76 -10.92
N GLU A 93 91.97 -33.70 -10.38
CA GLU A 93 91.40 -32.93 -9.27
C GLU A 93 90.08 -32.26 -9.67
N ILE A 94 89.07 -32.42 -8.83
CA ILE A 94 87.73 -31.87 -9.04
C ILE A 94 87.39 -30.95 -7.89
N SER A 95 86.99 -29.73 -8.21
CA SER A 95 86.59 -28.71 -7.25
C SER A 95 85.09 -28.37 -7.33
N THR A 96 84.45 -28.67 -8.46
CA THR A 96 83.02 -28.39 -8.68
C THR A 96 82.26 -29.57 -9.28
N ILE A 97 80.93 -29.58 -9.09
CA ILE A 97 80.07 -30.64 -9.65
C ILE A 97 80.05 -30.61 -11.19
N SER A 98 80.21 -29.44 -11.81
CA SER A 98 80.27 -29.31 -13.27
C SER A 98 81.56 -29.89 -13.85
N GLU A 99 82.68 -29.81 -13.11
CA GLU A 99 83.93 -30.49 -13.48
C GLU A 99 83.77 -32.01 -13.38
N LEU A 100 83.05 -32.50 -12.36
CA LEU A 100 82.71 -33.92 -12.25
C LEU A 100 81.83 -34.39 -13.41
N GLU A 101 80.75 -33.66 -13.72
CA GLU A 101 79.89 -33.99 -14.86
C GLU A 101 80.69 -34.01 -16.17
N ALA A 102 81.55 -33.01 -16.39
CA ALA A 102 82.40 -32.96 -17.57
C ALA A 102 83.40 -34.13 -17.65
N ALA A 103 83.96 -34.54 -16.51
CA ALA A 103 84.86 -35.69 -16.42
C ALA A 103 84.14 -37.02 -16.69
N LEU A 104 82.88 -37.16 -16.24
CA LEU A 104 82.11 -38.39 -16.40
C LEU A 104 81.46 -38.54 -17.79
N VAL A 105 81.22 -37.44 -18.52
CA VAL A 105 80.58 -37.46 -19.85
C VAL A 105 81.38 -38.23 -20.90
N SER A 106 82.70 -38.35 -20.76
CA SER A 106 83.55 -39.12 -21.70
C SER A 106 83.49 -40.64 -21.50
N TYR A 107 82.90 -41.11 -20.40
CA TYR A 107 82.82 -42.53 -20.06
C TYR A 107 81.46 -43.13 -20.47
N SER A 108 81.44 -44.45 -20.68
CA SER A 108 80.24 -45.23 -20.94
C SER A 108 79.70 -45.86 -19.65
N ILE A 109 78.45 -46.30 -19.69
CA ILE A 109 77.90 -47.14 -18.60
C ILE A 109 78.67 -48.47 -18.58
N ASP A 110 78.89 -49.01 -17.38
CA ASP A 110 79.70 -50.17 -17.05
C ASP A 110 81.23 -49.96 -17.10
N ASP A 111 81.71 -48.76 -17.44
CA ASP A 111 83.13 -48.40 -17.28
C ASP A 111 83.50 -48.32 -15.79
N GLN A 112 84.69 -48.81 -15.43
CA GLN A 112 85.26 -48.65 -14.09
C GLN A 112 86.10 -47.38 -14.01
N VAL A 113 85.85 -46.59 -12.98
CA VAL A 113 86.51 -45.31 -12.73
C VAL A 113 86.98 -45.27 -11.28
N THR A 114 88.21 -44.83 -11.07
CA THR A 114 88.84 -44.70 -9.75
C THR A 114 88.51 -43.36 -9.14
N ILE A 115 87.87 -43.39 -7.97
CA ILE A 115 87.48 -42.19 -7.22
C ILE A 115 88.39 -42.03 -6.00
N THR A 116 88.90 -40.82 -5.77
CA THR A 116 89.62 -40.43 -4.56
C THR A 116 88.68 -39.73 -3.59
N LEU A 117 88.58 -40.28 -2.38
CA LEU A 117 87.78 -39.76 -1.28
C LEU A 117 88.67 -39.28 -0.15
N GLU A 118 88.31 -38.18 0.47
CA GLU A 118 88.93 -37.64 1.67
C GLU A 118 87.96 -37.76 2.86
N SER A 119 88.41 -38.45 3.91
CA SER A 119 87.71 -38.55 5.20
C SER A 119 87.73 -37.20 5.93
N PRO A 120 86.78 -36.92 6.86
CA PRO A 120 86.82 -35.73 7.71
C PRO A 120 88.11 -35.58 8.55
N GLN A 121 88.90 -36.66 8.66
CA GLN A 121 90.19 -36.72 9.36
C GLN A 121 91.40 -36.43 8.45
N GLY A 122 91.17 -36.14 7.15
CA GLY A 122 92.21 -35.83 6.15
C GLY A 122 92.87 -37.06 5.52
N GLU A 123 92.35 -38.27 5.77
CA GLU A 123 92.84 -39.49 5.13
C GLU A 123 92.24 -39.63 3.72
N GLN A 124 93.10 -39.79 2.72
CA GLN A 124 92.69 -40.05 1.33
C GLN A 124 92.65 -41.56 1.06
N SER A 125 91.56 -42.04 0.47
CA SER A 125 91.41 -43.41 -0.01
C SER A 125 90.92 -43.43 -1.46
N GLN A 126 91.52 -44.31 -2.27
CA GLN A 126 91.12 -44.52 -3.67
C GLN A 126 90.32 -45.80 -3.80
N HIS A 127 89.19 -45.74 -4.50
CA HIS A 127 88.30 -46.87 -4.72
C HIS A 127 87.85 -46.96 -6.18
N PRO A 128 87.95 -48.13 -6.83
CA PRO A 128 87.34 -48.34 -8.13
C PRO A 128 85.82 -48.46 -7.97
N ILE A 129 85.07 -47.74 -8.79
CA ILE A 129 83.60 -47.83 -8.86
C ILE A 129 83.16 -48.10 -10.30
N THR A 130 82.02 -48.76 -10.46
CA THR A 130 81.43 -49.00 -11.78
C THR A 130 80.38 -47.93 -12.06
N LEU A 131 80.46 -47.27 -13.21
CA LEU A 131 79.46 -46.31 -13.64
C LEU A 131 78.17 -47.02 -14.06
N ILE A 132 77.03 -46.58 -13.52
CA ILE A 132 75.74 -47.23 -13.75
C ILE A 132 74.73 -46.25 -14.38
N HIS A 133 73.64 -46.80 -14.92
CA HIS A 133 72.47 -46.00 -15.21
C HIS A 133 71.70 -45.68 -13.93
N PHE A 134 71.19 -44.44 -13.84
CA PHE A 134 70.28 -44.08 -12.76
C PHE A 134 68.95 -44.82 -12.94
N ALA A 135 68.66 -45.77 -12.04
CA ALA A 135 67.57 -46.73 -12.21
C ALA A 135 66.21 -46.02 -12.36
N PRO A 136 65.28 -46.53 -13.21
CA PRO A 136 63.94 -45.93 -13.38
C PRO A 136 63.16 -45.79 -12.07
N LEU A 137 63.39 -46.72 -11.15
CA LEU A 137 62.76 -46.73 -9.84
C LEU A 137 63.32 -45.60 -8.95
N ASP A 138 64.63 -45.33 -9.00
CA ASP A 138 65.24 -44.18 -8.33
C ASP A 138 64.83 -42.86 -8.98
N GLN A 139 64.74 -42.80 -10.32
CA GLN A 139 64.17 -41.65 -11.05
C GLN A 139 62.79 -41.28 -10.52
N PHE A 140 61.89 -42.27 -10.41
CA PHE A 140 60.53 -42.04 -9.96
C PHE A 140 60.46 -41.37 -8.58
N PHE A 141 61.17 -41.91 -7.60
CA PHE A 141 61.07 -41.40 -6.22
C PHE A 141 61.92 -40.16 -5.96
N TYR A 142 63.07 -39.97 -6.63
CA TYR A 142 63.93 -38.82 -6.37
C TYR A 142 63.63 -37.61 -7.26
N LEU A 143 63.13 -37.82 -8.48
CA LEU A 143 62.75 -36.74 -9.40
C LEU A 143 61.24 -36.47 -9.37
N PHE A 144 60.41 -37.48 -9.65
CA PHE A 144 58.99 -37.25 -9.89
C PHE A 144 58.18 -37.03 -8.61
N VAL A 145 58.45 -37.77 -7.52
CA VAL A 145 57.70 -37.61 -6.25
C VAL A 145 57.82 -36.18 -5.68
N PRO A 146 59.03 -35.62 -5.43
CA PRO A 146 59.16 -34.25 -4.95
C PRO A 146 58.52 -33.23 -5.90
N TYR A 147 58.73 -33.41 -7.21
CA TYR A 147 58.17 -32.51 -8.22
C TYR A 147 56.64 -32.49 -8.18
N LEU A 148 55.98 -33.65 -8.11
CA LEU A 148 54.52 -33.73 -8.03
C LEU A 148 53.96 -33.14 -6.73
N VAL A 149 54.60 -33.41 -5.58
CA VAL A 149 54.21 -32.81 -4.31
C VAL A 149 54.38 -31.29 -4.37
N GLY A 150 55.50 -30.80 -4.91
CA GLY A 150 55.75 -29.38 -5.13
C GLY A 150 54.71 -28.73 -6.04
N LEU A 151 54.25 -29.43 -7.08
CA LEU A 151 53.22 -28.94 -7.99
C LEU A 151 51.89 -28.72 -7.26
N VAL A 152 51.52 -29.60 -6.31
CA VAL A 152 50.32 -29.42 -5.47
C VAL A 152 50.43 -28.16 -4.63
N TYR A 153 51.62 -27.87 -4.06
CA TYR A 153 51.87 -26.62 -3.36
C TYR A 153 51.70 -25.41 -4.28
N LEU A 154 52.34 -25.41 -5.46
CA LEU A 154 52.26 -24.31 -6.43
C LEU A 154 50.82 -24.04 -6.88
N LEU A 155 50.07 -25.09 -7.27
CA LEU A 155 48.68 -24.97 -7.73
C LEU A 155 47.76 -24.47 -6.62
N SER A 156 47.94 -24.95 -5.39
CA SER A 156 47.17 -24.46 -4.23
C SER A 156 47.47 -22.99 -3.93
N GLY A 157 48.74 -22.58 -4.05
CA GLY A 157 49.18 -21.19 -3.91
C GLY A 157 48.57 -20.27 -4.96
N LEU A 158 48.66 -20.64 -6.25
CA LEU A 158 48.05 -19.92 -7.37
C LEU A 158 46.53 -19.78 -7.20
N TRP A 159 45.87 -20.83 -6.74
CA TRP A 159 44.42 -20.83 -6.51
C TRP A 159 43.99 -19.89 -5.39
N VAL A 160 44.67 -19.92 -4.24
CA VAL A 160 44.37 -18.97 -3.14
C VAL A 160 44.74 -17.55 -3.54
N TYR A 161 45.83 -17.34 -4.27
CA TYR A 161 46.24 -16.02 -4.74
C TYR A 161 45.22 -15.41 -5.71
N SER A 162 44.74 -16.18 -6.70
CA SER A 162 43.77 -15.67 -7.69
C SER A 162 42.46 -15.22 -7.03
N MET A 163 41.99 -15.98 -6.03
CA MET A 163 40.77 -15.67 -5.29
C MET A 163 40.96 -14.59 -4.21
N ARG A 164 42.16 -14.46 -3.63
CA ARG A 164 42.40 -13.61 -2.43
C ARG A 164 43.61 -12.68 -2.50
N ARG A 165 44.06 -12.25 -3.69
CA ARG A 165 45.21 -11.34 -3.87
C ARG A 165 45.23 -10.05 -3.02
N ARG A 166 44.06 -9.56 -2.58
CA ARG A 166 43.92 -8.33 -1.78
C ARG A 166 44.00 -8.56 -0.26
N ASP A 167 43.85 -9.79 0.22
CA ASP A 167 43.88 -10.14 1.64
C ASP A 167 45.34 -10.44 2.07
N PRO A 168 45.81 -9.99 3.26
CA PRO A 168 47.07 -10.47 3.84
C PRO A 168 47.25 -12.00 3.81
N THR A 169 46.19 -12.75 4.11
CA THR A 169 46.21 -14.23 4.11
C THR A 169 46.42 -14.78 2.70
N GLY A 170 45.75 -14.17 1.72
CA GLY A 170 45.90 -14.52 0.30
C GLY A 170 47.23 -14.07 -0.32
N ARG A 171 48.14 -13.49 0.48
CA ARG A 171 49.52 -13.19 0.09
C ARG A 171 50.53 -14.07 0.83
N ALA A 172 50.37 -14.25 2.14
CA ALA A 172 51.28 -15.07 2.94
C ALA A 172 51.19 -16.57 2.61
N PHE A 173 49.98 -17.10 2.41
CA PHE A 173 49.82 -18.52 2.08
C PHE A 173 50.45 -18.86 0.71
N PRO A 174 50.16 -18.12 -0.38
CA PRO A 174 50.85 -18.34 -1.65
C PRO A 174 52.38 -18.21 -1.52
N ALA A 175 52.88 -17.22 -0.79
CA ALA A 175 54.31 -17.07 -0.55
C ALA A 175 54.92 -18.30 0.15
N PHE A 176 54.27 -18.83 1.19
CA PHE A 176 54.71 -20.08 1.83
C PHE A 176 54.73 -21.25 0.83
N THR A 177 53.65 -21.42 0.08
CA THR A 177 53.53 -22.54 -0.85
C THR A 177 54.50 -22.45 -2.04
N ALA A 178 54.83 -21.24 -2.50
CA ALA A 178 55.87 -21.06 -3.52
C ALA A 178 57.25 -21.44 -2.99
N SER A 179 57.59 -21.07 -1.75
CA SER A 179 58.86 -21.48 -1.14
C SER A 179 58.98 -23.00 -1.06
N ILE A 180 57.98 -23.70 -0.51
CA ILE A 180 58.00 -25.16 -0.42
C ILE A 180 57.97 -25.80 -1.82
N GLY A 181 57.19 -25.26 -2.75
CA GLY A 181 57.13 -25.74 -4.13
C GLY A 181 58.49 -25.67 -4.83
N ILE A 182 59.19 -24.54 -4.71
CA ILE A 182 60.54 -24.36 -5.27
C ILE A 182 61.54 -25.32 -4.61
N ILE A 183 61.52 -25.44 -3.28
CA ILE A 183 62.38 -26.38 -2.55
C ILE A 183 62.19 -27.79 -3.10
N LEU A 184 60.94 -28.26 -3.20
CA LEU A 184 60.63 -29.61 -3.65
C LEU A 184 60.98 -29.84 -5.13
N ALA A 185 60.73 -28.87 -6.01
CA ALA A 185 61.07 -28.97 -7.42
C ALA A 185 62.59 -28.94 -7.68
N ALA A 186 63.34 -28.20 -6.87
CA ALA A 186 64.80 -28.10 -6.98
C ALA A 186 65.55 -29.14 -6.12
N THR A 187 64.86 -29.99 -5.35
CA THR A 187 65.52 -31.05 -4.55
C THR A 187 66.36 -31.99 -5.40
N PHE A 188 65.90 -32.39 -6.58
CA PHE A 188 66.70 -33.27 -7.45
C PHE A 188 67.94 -32.54 -7.98
N ASP A 189 67.79 -31.28 -8.38
CA ASP A 189 68.90 -30.43 -8.82
C ASP A 189 69.96 -30.25 -7.73
N LEU A 190 69.55 -30.09 -6.47
CA LEU A 190 70.45 -29.95 -5.32
C LEU A 190 71.45 -31.10 -5.19
N TYR A 191 71.08 -32.31 -5.60
CA TYR A 191 71.93 -33.51 -5.53
C TYR A 191 72.60 -33.87 -6.87
N THR A 192 72.31 -33.11 -7.93
CA THR A 192 72.76 -33.37 -9.30
C THR A 192 73.49 -32.16 -9.87
N THR A 193 72.85 -31.29 -10.66
CA THR A 193 73.55 -30.20 -11.36
C THR A 193 73.86 -28.97 -10.49
N GLN A 194 73.22 -28.88 -9.32
CA GLN A 194 73.40 -27.85 -8.29
C GLN A 194 73.21 -26.39 -8.76
N ARG A 195 72.59 -26.16 -9.92
CA ARG A 195 72.40 -24.81 -10.50
C ARG A 195 71.38 -23.96 -9.74
N LEU A 196 70.44 -24.59 -9.06
CA LEU A 196 69.39 -23.97 -8.26
C LEU A 196 69.67 -24.04 -6.76
N SER A 197 70.85 -24.52 -6.33
CA SER A 197 71.23 -24.69 -4.93
C SER A 197 71.09 -23.40 -4.11
N TYR A 198 71.54 -22.25 -4.64
CA TYR A 198 71.40 -20.95 -3.98
C TYR A 198 69.93 -20.54 -3.78
N LEU A 199 69.11 -20.74 -4.81
CA LEU A 199 67.69 -20.44 -4.75
C LEU A 199 66.98 -21.37 -3.76
N TRP A 200 67.38 -22.65 -3.74
CA TRP A 200 66.86 -23.64 -2.83
C TRP A 200 67.13 -23.27 -1.36
N THR A 201 68.37 -22.89 -1.03
CA THR A 201 68.76 -22.43 0.32
C THR A 201 68.00 -21.16 0.72
N PHE A 202 67.92 -20.17 -0.18
CA PHE A 202 67.14 -18.96 0.06
C PHE A 202 65.66 -19.27 0.34
N CYS A 203 65.05 -20.14 -0.45
CA CYS A 203 63.65 -20.55 -0.28
C CYS A 203 63.43 -21.34 1.02
N LEU A 204 64.41 -22.14 1.47
CA LEU A 204 64.34 -22.89 2.72
C LEU A 204 64.22 -21.96 3.93
N ALA A 205 65.10 -20.96 4.04
CA ALA A 205 64.99 -19.93 5.07
C ALA A 205 63.66 -19.15 4.96
N LEU A 206 63.28 -18.76 3.73
CA LEU A 206 62.06 -17.99 3.49
C LEU A 206 60.79 -18.77 3.83
N ALA A 207 60.77 -20.10 3.67
CA ALA A 207 59.63 -20.94 4.02
C ALA A 207 59.25 -20.82 5.50
N GLY A 208 60.24 -20.84 6.41
CA GLY A 208 60.01 -20.64 7.84
C GLY A 208 59.44 -19.24 8.15
N GLY A 209 59.99 -18.20 7.53
CA GLY A 209 59.49 -16.83 7.68
C GLY A 209 58.06 -16.63 7.18
N CYS A 210 57.73 -17.21 6.01
CA CYS A 210 56.38 -17.23 5.47
C CYS A 210 55.39 -17.96 6.39
N LEU A 211 55.82 -19.06 7.01
CA LEU A 211 54.98 -19.86 7.91
C LEU A 211 54.67 -19.10 9.21
N ILE A 212 55.65 -18.38 9.78
CA ILE A 212 55.43 -17.49 10.93
C ILE A 212 54.46 -16.36 10.58
N ASN A 213 54.63 -15.73 9.41
CA ASN A 213 53.70 -14.69 8.96
C ASN A 213 52.28 -15.26 8.80
N LEU A 214 52.14 -16.43 8.17
CA LEU A 214 50.86 -17.12 8.03
C LEU A 214 50.23 -17.43 9.40
N ALA A 215 51.02 -17.90 10.38
CA ALA A 215 50.56 -18.13 11.75
C ALA A 215 50.00 -16.86 12.39
N LEU A 216 50.67 -15.72 12.19
CA LEU A 216 50.28 -14.45 12.82
C LEU A 216 48.96 -13.90 12.27
N ILE A 217 48.67 -14.11 10.98
CA ILE A 217 47.52 -13.52 10.29
C ILE A 217 46.31 -14.46 10.12
N PHE A 218 46.52 -15.78 10.11
CA PHE A 218 45.48 -16.77 9.82
C PHE A 218 45.46 -17.87 10.90
N PRO A 219 44.29 -18.38 11.36
CA PRO A 219 42.92 -18.10 10.89
C PRO A 219 42.31 -16.74 11.27
N GLU A 220 42.87 -16.06 12.27
CA GLU A 220 42.46 -14.69 12.62
C GLU A 220 43.69 -13.86 12.98
N GLU A 221 43.75 -12.60 12.56
CA GLU A 221 44.84 -11.69 12.94
C GLU A 221 44.86 -11.46 14.46
N GLY A 222 46.01 -11.77 15.09
CA GLY A 222 46.20 -11.58 16.53
C GLY A 222 46.08 -10.12 16.95
N LEU A 223 45.62 -9.87 18.18
CA LEU A 223 45.45 -8.52 18.75
C LEU A 223 46.73 -7.67 18.67
N LEU A 224 47.89 -8.28 18.92
CA LEU A 224 49.19 -7.59 18.82
C LEU A 224 49.48 -7.12 17.39
N VAL A 225 49.14 -7.93 16.39
CA VAL A 225 49.38 -7.64 14.96
C VAL A 225 48.41 -6.59 14.44
N ARG A 226 47.15 -6.62 14.91
CA ARG A 226 46.16 -5.56 14.63
C ARG A 226 46.61 -4.22 15.21
N ARG A 227 47.19 -4.22 16.42
CA ARG A 227 47.70 -3.01 17.09
C ARG A 227 49.00 -2.51 16.45
N TYR A 228 49.87 -3.43 16.02
CA TYR A 228 51.18 -3.14 15.46
C TYR A 228 51.43 -3.96 14.18
N PRO A 229 51.04 -3.44 13.00
CA PRO A 229 51.11 -4.18 11.74
C PRO A 229 52.50 -4.65 11.30
N PHE A 230 53.58 -4.04 11.84
CA PHE A 230 54.95 -4.43 11.52
C PHE A 230 55.28 -5.87 11.95
N PHE A 231 54.60 -6.43 12.96
CA PHE A 231 54.83 -7.81 13.41
C PHE A 231 54.55 -8.86 12.33
N ARG A 232 53.78 -8.53 11.27
CA ARG A 232 53.62 -9.41 10.09
C ARG A 232 54.96 -9.75 9.44
N TRP A 233 55.96 -8.88 9.60
CA TRP A 233 57.30 -9.06 9.04
C TRP A 233 58.30 -9.75 9.98
N ALA A 234 57.88 -10.07 11.21
CA ALA A 234 58.77 -10.63 12.24
C ALA A 234 59.43 -11.95 11.81
N GLY A 235 58.74 -12.79 11.03
CA GLY A 235 59.31 -14.04 10.50
C GLY A 235 60.29 -13.83 9.36
N TYR A 236 60.17 -12.76 8.57
CA TYR A 236 61.03 -12.52 7.41
C TYR A 236 62.42 -12.00 7.78
N ILE A 237 62.56 -11.31 8.91
CA ILE A 237 63.86 -10.81 9.39
C ILE A 237 64.85 -11.95 9.67
N PRO A 238 64.54 -12.95 10.54
CA PRO A 238 65.44 -14.07 10.78
C PRO A 238 65.64 -14.91 9.52
N ALA A 239 64.60 -15.07 8.68
CA ALA A 239 64.75 -15.74 7.39
C ALA A 239 65.75 -15.04 6.46
N ALA A 240 65.69 -13.70 6.36
CA ALA A 240 66.61 -12.93 5.54
C ALA A 240 68.05 -12.96 6.09
N LEU A 241 68.21 -12.90 7.42
CA LEU A 241 69.52 -13.03 8.07
C LEU A 241 70.14 -14.41 7.84
N LEU A 242 69.35 -15.49 7.97
CA LEU A 242 69.79 -16.85 7.70
C LEU A 242 70.16 -17.04 6.23
N ALA A 243 69.32 -16.59 5.30
CA ALA A 243 69.60 -16.67 3.88
C ALA A 243 70.84 -15.87 3.47
N ALA A 244 71.02 -14.66 4.02
CA ALA A 244 72.21 -13.85 3.78
C ALA A 244 73.47 -14.50 4.36
N ALA A 245 73.39 -15.05 5.59
CA ALA A 245 74.48 -15.80 6.19
C ALA A 245 74.84 -17.03 5.35
N ALA A 246 73.85 -17.78 4.87
CA ALA A 246 74.07 -18.94 4.01
C ALA A 246 74.76 -18.55 2.70
N LEU A 247 74.33 -17.47 2.03
CA LEU A 247 74.96 -16.95 0.82
C LEU A 247 76.42 -16.51 1.08
N ILE A 248 76.67 -15.73 2.13
CA ILE A 248 78.02 -15.23 2.46
C ILE A 248 78.97 -16.39 2.73
N VAL A 249 78.51 -17.36 3.52
CA VAL A 249 79.32 -18.52 3.90
C VAL A 249 79.61 -19.40 2.69
N PHE A 250 78.65 -19.58 1.78
CA PHE A 250 78.85 -20.32 0.54
C PHE A 250 79.89 -19.66 -0.38
N PHE A 251 79.99 -18.33 -0.40
CA PHE A 251 80.98 -17.59 -1.22
C PHE A 251 82.38 -17.52 -0.60
N ARG A 252 82.52 -17.67 0.73
CA ARG A 252 83.80 -17.38 1.44
C ARG A 252 84.51 -18.59 2.02
N ASN A 253 83.81 -19.67 2.37
CA ASN A 253 84.43 -20.78 3.11
C ASN A 253 84.88 -21.90 2.17
N PRO A 254 86.16 -22.33 2.22
CA PRO A 254 86.65 -23.49 1.50
C PRO A 254 86.33 -24.83 2.19
N ASP A 255 85.78 -24.81 3.41
CA ASP A 255 85.41 -26.03 4.16
C ASP A 255 84.18 -26.71 3.50
N PRO A 256 84.35 -27.92 2.91
CA PRO A 256 83.27 -28.64 2.23
C PRO A 256 82.06 -28.89 3.14
N PHE A 257 82.28 -29.08 4.44
CA PHE A 257 81.25 -29.55 5.39
C PHE A 257 80.35 -28.43 5.92
N VAL A 258 80.62 -27.17 5.58
CA VAL A 258 79.84 -26.02 6.09
C VAL A 258 78.42 -26.00 5.53
N PHE A 259 78.23 -26.44 4.28
CA PHE A 259 76.90 -26.49 3.66
C PHE A 259 75.91 -27.35 4.47
N THR A 260 76.35 -28.52 4.92
CA THR A 260 75.52 -29.45 5.71
C THR A 260 75.09 -28.83 7.04
N ARG A 261 75.99 -28.07 7.70
CA ARG A 261 75.69 -27.38 8.97
C ARG A 261 74.70 -26.24 8.77
N LEU A 262 74.85 -25.43 7.72
CA LEU A 262 73.93 -24.34 7.40
C LEU A 262 72.51 -24.86 7.13
N TRP A 263 72.39 -25.91 6.33
CA TRP A 263 71.10 -26.52 6.04
C TRP A 263 70.39 -27.02 7.31
N GLN A 264 71.12 -27.62 8.26
CA GLN A 264 70.56 -28.05 9.55
C GLN A 264 70.01 -26.86 10.37
N VAL A 265 70.70 -25.71 10.35
CA VAL A 265 70.24 -24.50 11.05
C VAL A 265 68.97 -23.95 10.40
N GLU A 266 68.90 -23.88 9.08
CA GLU A 266 67.69 -23.45 8.36
C GLU A 266 66.52 -24.42 8.56
N ALA A 267 66.80 -25.73 8.55
CA ALA A 267 65.81 -26.76 8.85
C ALA A 267 65.29 -26.64 10.29
N ALA A 268 66.17 -26.40 11.27
CA ALA A 268 65.78 -26.15 12.65
C ALA A 268 64.89 -24.89 12.80
N PHE A 269 65.20 -23.81 12.07
CA PHE A 269 64.34 -22.64 12.00
C PHE A 269 62.97 -22.95 11.39
N GLY A 270 62.92 -23.75 10.31
CA GLY A 270 61.67 -24.24 9.73
C GLY A 270 60.83 -25.07 10.71
N CYS A 271 61.45 -25.97 11.47
CA CYS A 271 60.81 -26.77 12.51
C CYS A 271 60.24 -25.89 13.64
N LEU A 272 61.01 -24.90 14.12
CA LEU A 272 60.53 -23.94 15.12
C LEU A 272 59.36 -23.09 14.59
N ALA A 273 59.41 -22.65 13.33
CA ALA A 273 58.32 -21.96 12.68
C ALA A 273 57.05 -22.83 12.59
N LEU A 274 57.20 -24.12 12.31
CA LEU A 274 56.10 -25.08 12.28
C LEU A 274 55.49 -25.30 13.66
N ILE A 275 56.30 -25.48 14.70
CA ILE A 275 55.85 -25.60 16.09
C ILE A 275 55.10 -24.33 16.51
N PHE A 276 55.62 -23.16 16.17
CA PHE A 276 54.96 -21.87 16.42
C PHE A 276 53.61 -21.78 15.71
N PHE A 277 53.55 -22.17 14.43
CA PHE A 277 52.31 -22.19 13.65
C PHE A 277 51.27 -23.14 14.24
N LEU A 278 51.67 -24.37 14.57
CA LEU A 278 50.78 -25.37 15.18
C LEU A 278 50.30 -24.94 16.56
N GLY A 279 51.20 -24.45 17.42
CA GLY A 279 50.88 -23.99 18.77
C GLY A 279 49.91 -22.82 18.76
N LEU A 280 50.14 -21.82 17.91
CA LEU A 280 49.25 -20.66 17.79
C LEU A 280 47.88 -21.05 17.20
N THR A 281 47.85 -21.97 16.23
CA THR A 281 46.60 -22.48 15.64
C THR A 281 45.81 -23.33 16.64
N ALA A 282 46.48 -24.17 17.45
CA ALA A 282 45.87 -24.94 18.54
C ALA A 282 45.31 -24.03 19.64
N TYR A 283 46.07 -23.02 20.05
CA TYR A 283 45.62 -22.01 21.00
C TYR A 283 44.37 -21.26 20.50
N ARG A 284 44.35 -20.86 19.22
CA ARG A 284 43.18 -20.20 18.60
C ARG A 284 41.97 -21.10 18.50
N ARG A 285 42.16 -22.40 18.24
CA ARG A 285 41.06 -23.37 18.23
C ARG A 285 40.33 -23.43 19.58
N VAL A 286 41.10 -23.44 20.67
CA VAL A 286 40.55 -23.58 22.03
C VAL A 286 39.98 -22.26 22.56
N LYS A 287 40.61 -21.12 22.24
CA LYS A 287 40.27 -19.83 22.85
C LYS A 287 39.39 -18.91 21.99
N SER A 288 39.28 -19.13 20.68
CA SER A 288 38.47 -18.24 19.84
C SER A 288 36.97 -18.50 20.05
N ALA A 289 36.22 -17.42 20.31
CA ALA A 289 34.77 -17.44 20.38
C ALA A 289 34.10 -17.57 18.99
N SER A 290 34.87 -17.44 17.89
CA SER A 290 34.35 -17.57 16.53
C SER A 290 34.30 -19.05 16.11
N PRO A 291 33.11 -19.61 15.79
CA PRO A 291 33.00 -20.98 15.29
C PRO A 291 33.79 -21.19 14.00
N ILE A 292 33.85 -20.16 13.15
CA ILE A 292 34.60 -20.18 11.88
C ILE A 292 36.09 -20.36 12.14
N VAL A 293 36.65 -19.60 13.09
CA VAL A 293 38.08 -19.68 13.45
C VAL A 293 38.40 -21.03 14.07
N SER A 294 37.51 -21.58 14.92
CA SER A 294 37.68 -22.91 15.50
C SER A 294 37.64 -24.01 14.43
N GLU A 295 36.70 -23.93 13.50
CA GLU A 295 36.56 -24.89 12.40
C GLU A 295 37.75 -24.83 11.42
N GLN A 296 38.17 -23.62 11.02
CA GLN A 296 39.36 -23.42 10.20
C GLN A 296 40.62 -23.94 10.89
N SER A 297 40.81 -23.62 12.17
CA SER A 297 41.93 -24.12 12.97
C SER A 297 41.94 -25.64 13.03
N ARG A 298 40.77 -26.28 13.15
CA ARG A 298 40.64 -27.75 13.13
C ARG A 298 41.14 -28.36 11.82
N TYR A 299 40.71 -27.83 10.67
CA TYR A 299 41.14 -28.36 9.37
C TYR A 299 42.64 -28.17 9.14
N ILE A 300 43.19 -27.02 9.53
CA ILE A 300 44.62 -26.73 9.42
C ILE A 300 45.42 -27.68 10.32
N LEU A 301 45.00 -27.89 11.57
CA LEU A 301 45.71 -28.79 12.50
C LEU A 301 45.72 -30.23 12.00
N TRP A 302 44.59 -30.74 11.51
CA TRP A 302 44.54 -32.08 10.92
C TRP A 302 45.41 -32.18 9.66
N GLY A 303 45.30 -31.20 8.76
CA GLY A 303 46.11 -31.15 7.55
C GLY A 303 47.60 -31.09 7.85
N SER A 304 48.00 -30.27 8.83
CA SER A 304 49.39 -30.12 9.25
C SER A 304 49.92 -31.36 9.97
N ALA A 305 49.15 -31.94 10.89
CA ALA A 305 49.52 -33.15 11.61
C ALA A 305 49.73 -34.31 10.63
N LEU A 306 48.82 -34.53 9.68
CA LEU A 306 48.94 -35.62 8.73
C LEU A 306 50.09 -35.41 7.73
N SER A 307 50.42 -34.14 7.42
CA SER A 307 51.46 -33.80 6.45
C SER A 307 52.87 -33.87 7.00
N PHE A 308 53.10 -33.23 8.15
CA PHE A 308 54.45 -33.01 8.66
C PHE A 308 54.89 -34.10 9.65
N LEU A 309 53.98 -34.91 10.19
CA LEU A 309 54.32 -35.93 11.20
C LEU A 309 55.37 -36.95 10.69
N PRO A 310 55.29 -37.52 9.48
CA PRO A 310 56.29 -38.49 9.01
C PRO A 310 57.69 -37.88 8.88
N VAL A 311 57.77 -36.66 8.33
CA VAL A 311 59.04 -35.92 8.19
C VAL A 311 59.59 -35.51 9.55
N ALA A 312 58.72 -35.08 10.48
CA ALA A 312 59.11 -34.73 11.83
C ALA A 312 59.63 -35.94 12.62
N ILE A 313 58.97 -37.10 12.51
CA ILE A 313 59.44 -38.35 13.12
C ILE A 313 60.81 -38.72 12.57
N TRP A 314 61.00 -38.69 11.24
CA TRP A 314 62.30 -38.97 10.64
C TRP A 314 63.38 -38.00 11.15
N PHE A 315 63.09 -36.70 11.18
CA PHE A 315 64.02 -35.68 11.67
C PHE A 315 64.36 -35.86 13.16
N ILE A 316 63.41 -36.30 13.99
CA ILE A 316 63.68 -36.63 15.40
C ILE A 316 64.55 -37.88 15.49
N LEU A 317 64.24 -38.92 14.71
CA LEU A 317 65.00 -40.17 14.70
C LEU A 317 66.44 -39.98 14.21
N THR A 318 66.72 -39.01 13.34
CA THR A 318 68.11 -38.70 12.92
C THR A 318 69.00 -38.21 14.07
N PHE A 319 68.43 -37.69 15.17
CA PHE A 319 69.21 -37.37 16.37
C PHE A 319 69.52 -38.58 17.25
N ILE A 320 68.72 -39.65 17.13
CA ILE A 320 68.80 -40.85 17.97
C ILE A 320 69.58 -41.95 17.25
N ILE A 321 69.40 -42.05 15.93
CA ILE A 321 69.94 -43.08 15.06
C ILE A 321 70.92 -42.39 14.08
N PRO A 322 72.25 -42.51 14.31
CA PRO A 322 73.24 -41.99 13.38
C PRO A 322 73.06 -42.61 11.99
N ASN A 323 73.27 -41.82 10.94
CA ASN A 323 73.21 -42.25 9.53
C ASN A 323 71.85 -42.81 9.06
N LEU A 324 70.74 -42.42 9.71
CA LEU A 324 69.40 -42.76 9.23
C LEU A 324 69.13 -42.10 7.86
N SER A 325 69.18 -42.89 6.79
CA SER A 325 68.98 -42.40 5.43
C SER A 325 67.61 -41.73 5.23
N PHE A 326 67.59 -40.59 4.54
CA PHE A 326 66.36 -39.94 4.11
C PHE A 326 65.70 -40.73 2.98
N ARG A 327 64.38 -40.89 3.07
CA ARG A 327 63.58 -41.59 2.06
C ARG A 327 62.53 -40.66 1.48
N THR A 328 62.53 -40.48 0.16
CA THR A 328 61.72 -39.45 -0.51
C THR A 328 60.22 -39.71 -0.47
N TYR A 329 59.77 -40.96 -0.27
CA TYR A 329 58.35 -41.26 -0.07
C TYR A 329 57.76 -40.60 1.19
N LEU A 330 58.60 -40.20 2.16
CA LEU A 330 58.17 -39.42 3.34
C LEU A 330 57.64 -38.03 2.97
N LEU A 331 57.89 -37.55 1.75
CA LEU A 331 57.39 -36.26 1.26
C LEU A 331 55.94 -36.34 0.75
N VAL A 332 55.43 -37.52 0.38
CA VAL A 332 54.08 -37.67 -0.20
C VAL A 332 52.99 -37.06 0.71
N PRO A 333 52.99 -37.30 2.04
CA PRO A 333 52.00 -36.71 2.94
C PRO A 333 52.01 -35.18 2.97
N LEU A 334 53.11 -34.52 2.60
CA LEU A 334 53.19 -33.05 2.57
C LEU A 334 52.17 -32.41 1.62
N ALA A 335 51.72 -33.14 0.58
CA ALA A 335 50.71 -32.65 -0.35
C ALA A 335 49.35 -32.34 0.32
N ILE A 336 49.09 -32.87 1.52
CA ILE A 336 47.81 -32.73 2.23
C ILE A 336 47.66 -31.32 2.82
N PHE A 337 48.73 -30.74 3.36
CA PHE A 337 48.72 -29.44 4.03
C PHE A 337 48.21 -28.30 3.15
N PRO A 338 48.75 -28.07 1.93
CA PRO A 338 48.33 -26.95 1.10
C PRO A 338 46.88 -27.09 0.65
N VAL A 339 46.39 -28.31 0.42
CA VAL A 339 44.99 -28.57 0.04
C VAL A 339 44.05 -28.25 1.20
N PHE A 340 44.32 -28.77 2.40
CA PHE A 340 43.49 -28.53 3.59
C PHE A 340 43.51 -27.06 4.00
N SER A 341 44.67 -26.42 3.93
CA SER A 341 44.83 -25.00 4.26
C SER A 341 44.15 -24.10 3.24
N ALA A 342 44.30 -24.36 1.93
CA ALA A 342 43.60 -23.62 0.88
C ALA A 342 42.07 -23.73 1.03
N TYR A 343 41.57 -24.94 1.32
CA TYR A 343 40.17 -25.17 1.64
C TYR A 343 39.69 -24.36 2.85
N ALA A 344 40.42 -24.43 3.96
CA ALA A 344 40.08 -23.69 5.18
C ALA A 344 40.09 -22.17 4.95
N ILE A 345 41.04 -21.67 4.16
CA ILE A 345 41.10 -20.25 3.78
C ILE A 345 39.86 -19.88 2.98
N LEU A 346 39.53 -20.61 1.90
CA LEU A 346 38.52 -20.19 0.92
C LEU A 346 37.06 -20.41 1.36
N ARG A 347 36.74 -21.50 2.07
CA ARG A 347 35.36 -21.98 2.32
C ARG A 347 34.37 -20.94 2.88
N HIS A 348 34.81 -20.04 3.76
CA HIS A 348 33.89 -19.19 4.55
C HIS A 348 33.83 -17.70 4.14
N ARG A 349 34.45 -17.27 3.02
CA ARG A 349 34.27 -15.88 2.51
C ARG A 349 34.11 -15.79 0.99
N LEU A 350 33.61 -16.81 0.33
CA LEU A 350 33.26 -16.69 -1.08
C LEU A 350 32.04 -15.76 -1.19
N LEU A 351 32.25 -14.58 -1.75
CA LEU A 351 31.16 -13.72 -2.19
C LEU A 351 30.33 -14.50 -3.22
N SER A 352 29.02 -14.26 -3.21
CA SER A 352 27.97 -15.03 -3.90
C SER A 352 28.18 -15.22 -5.41
N THR A 353 29.07 -14.46 -6.05
CA THR A 353 29.32 -14.52 -7.50
C THR A 353 30.39 -15.54 -7.93
N ASP A 354 31.30 -15.99 -7.05
CA ASP A 354 32.42 -16.89 -7.42
C ASP A 354 32.23 -18.35 -6.96
N TYR A 355 31.04 -18.70 -6.45
CA TYR A 355 30.77 -20.02 -5.89
C TYR A 355 30.99 -21.17 -6.89
N LEU A 356 30.61 -20.97 -8.17
CA LEU A 356 30.78 -21.99 -9.21
C LEU A 356 32.25 -22.19 -9.60
N ALA A 357 32.99 -21.09 -9.74
CA ALA A 357 34.41 -21.13 -10.07
C ALA A 357 35.21 -21.78 -8.94
N SER A 358 34.97 -21.40 -7.68
CA SER A 358 35.64 -22.00 -6.53
C SER A 358 35.27 -23.48 -6.34
N ARG A 359 34.04 -23.87 -6.70
CA ARG A 359 33.61 -25.27 -6.71
C ARG A 359 34.38 -26.04 -7.78
N LEU A 360 34.34 -25.60 -9.03
CA LEU A 360 35.05 -26.24 -10.14
C LEU A 360 36.55 -26.37 -9.89
N THR A 361 37.20 -25.35 -9.32
CA THR A 361 38.63 -25.40 -8.98
C THR A 361 38.92 -26.36 -7.84
N LEU A 362 38.09 -26.42 -6.78
CA LEU A 362 38.28 -27.36 -5.69
C LEU A 362 38.08 -28.81 -6.15
N TYR A 363 36.98 -29.09 -6.87
CA TYR A 363 36.73 -30.42 -7.43
C TYR A 363 37.79 -30.80 -8.48
N GLY A 364 38.25 -29.85 -9.28
CA GLY A 364 39.35 -30.04 -10.23
C GLY A 364 40.67 -30.38 -9.55
N LEU A 365 41.08 -29.58 -8.55
CA LEU A 365 42.32 -29.80 -7.79
C LEU A 365 42.27 -31.13 -7.03
N LEU A 366 41.15 -31.44 -6.38
CA LEU A 366 40.98 -32.70 -5.66
C LEU A 366 41.00 -33.90 -6.62
N THR A 367 40.37 -33.78 -7.79
CA THR A 367 40.43 -34.82 -8.83
C THR A 367 41.84 -35.00 -9.35
N ALA A 368 42.57 -33.91 -9.62
CA ALA A 368 43.95 -33.95 -10.06
C ALA A 368 44.87 -34.59 -9.01
N VAL A 369 44.73 -34.23 -7.73
CA VAL A 369 45.45 -34.85 -6.61
C VAL A 369 45.08 -36.33 -6.49
N THR A 370 43.81 -36.70 -6.63
CA THR A 370 43.38 -38.11 -6.57
C THR A 370 43.99 -38.92 -7.70
N VAL A 371 43.97 -38.39 -8.93
CA VAL A 371 44.57 -39.04 -10.10
C VAL A 371 46.09 -39.12 -9.95
N ALA A 372 46.76 -38.06 -9.49
CA ALA A 372 48.20 -38.05 -9.27
C ALA A 372 48.61 -39.02 -8.17
N SER A 373 47.90 -39.05 -7.04
CA SER A 373 48.13 -40.01 -5.95
C SER A 373 47.88 -41.45 -6.41
N TYR A 374 46.88 -41.68 -7.25
CA TYR A 374 46.60 -43.00 -7.81
C TYR A 374 47.69 -43.44 -8.79
N GLY A 375 48.12 -42.55 -9.68
CA GLY A 375 49.28 -42.76 -10.53
C GLY A 375 50.52 -43.06 -9.71
N LEU A 376 50.75 -42.29 -8.64
CA LEU A 376 51.88 -42.48 -7.73
C LEU A 376 51.86 -43.85 -7.03
N ILE A 377 50.70 -44.27 -6.52
CA ILE A 377 50.53 -45.56 -5.85
C ILE A 377 50.68 -46.70 -6.85
N VAL A 378 50.04 -46.61 -8.03
CA VAL A 378 50.11 -47.64 -9.06
C VAL A 378 51.53 -47.78 -9.60
N THR A 379 52.20 -46.67 -9.95
CA THR A 379 53.57 -46.69 -10.44
C THR A 379 54.54 -47.14 -9.35
N GLY A 380 54.37 -46.64 -8.12
CA GLY A 380 55.16 -47.08 -6.98
C GLY A 380 55.01 -48.59 -6.70
N LEU A 381 53.78 -49.12 -6.75
CA LEU A 381 53.55 -50.56 -6.59
C LEU A 381 54.03 -51.39 -7.76
N SER A 382 53.91 -50.91 -9.00
CA SER A 382 54.43 -51.60 -10.18
C SER A 382 55.95 -51.79 -10.06
N LEU A 383 56.63 -50.74 -9.62
CA LEU A 383 58.08 -50.72 -9.42
C LEU A 383 58.52 -51.58 -8.23
N VAL A 384 57.79 -51.51 -7.11
CA VAL A 384 58.05 -52.33 -5.91
C VAL A 384 57.70 -53.81 -6.14
N SER A 385 56.65 -54.09 -6.91
CA SER A 385 56.23 -55.44 -7.33
C SER A 385 57.38 -56.18 -8.00
N GLU A 386 58.07 -55.55 -8.96
CA GLU A 386 59.24 -56.15 -9.63
C GLU A 386 60.38 -56.52 -8.66
N SER A 387 60.46 -55.87 -7.50
CA SER A 387 61.53 -56.10 -6.50
C SER A 387 61.17 -57.12 -5.41
N LEU A 388 59.90 -57.20 -4.99
CA LEU A 388 59.42 -58.10 -3.92
C LEU A 388 58.84 -59.41 -4.44
N LEU A 389 58.29 -59.40 -5.65
CA LEU A 389 57.71 -60.58 -6.30
C LEU A 389 58.39 -60.70 -7.67
N PRO A 390 59.25 -61.71 -7.92
CA PRO A 390 59.92 -61.89 -9.21
C PRO A 390 58.95 -62.45 -10.25
N ILE A 391 57.80 -61.80 -10.42
CA ILE A 391 56.76 -62.15 -11.36
C ILE A 391 57.14 -61.46 -12.68
N LYS A 392 57.87 -62.19 -13.54
CA LYS A 392 58.22 -61.73 -14.89
C LYS A 392 57.02 -61.63 -15.84
N ASN A 393 55.82 -62.04 -15.40
CA ASN A 393 54.64 -62.09 -16.25
C ASN A 393 53.87 -60.74 -16.22
N PRO A 394 53.86 -59.98 -17.33
CA PRO A 394 53.21 -58.67 -17.42
C PRO A 394 51.70 -58.70 -17.12
N PHE A 395 51.05 -59.84 -17.34
CA PHE A 395 49.62 -59.99 -17.07
C PHE A 395 49.32 -60.07 -15.58
N ILE A 396 50.19 -60.72 -14.79
CA ILE A 396 49.97 -60.87 -13.35
C ILE A 396 50.27 -59.55 -12.63
N SER A 397 51.32 -58.83 -13.03
CA SER A 397 51.58 -57.48 -12.51
C SER A 397 50.46 -56.50 -12.88
N GLY A 398 49.99 -56.54 -14.13
CA GLY A 398 48.82 -55.78 -14.57
C GLY A 398 47.55 -56.11 -13.78
N PHE A 399 47.33 -57.39 -13.45
CA PHE A 399 46.18 -57.84 -12.67
C PHE A 399 46.25 -57.42 -11.20
N ILE A 400 47.42 -57.48 -10.56
CA ILE A 400 47.65 -56.97 -9.21
C ILE A 400 47.41 -55.47 -9.15
N ILE A 401 47.95 -54.73 -10.13
CA ILE A 401 47.72 -53.28 -10.27
C ILE A 401 46.22 -53.01 -10.43
N PHE A 402 45.51 -53.77 -11.25
CA PHE A 402 44.07 -53.65 -11.47
C PHE A 402 43.25 -53.93 -10.20
N ILE A 403 43.61 -54.94 -9.42
CA ILE A 403 42.95 -55.26 -8.14
C ILE A 403 43.16 -54.12 -7.13
N ILE A 404 44.37 -53.57 -7.04
CA ILE A 404 44.69 -52.51 -6.09
C ILE A 404 44.04 -51.20 -6.50
N ALA A 405 44.02 -50.92 -7.80
CA ALA A 405 43.19 -49.91 -8.43
C ALA A 405 41.71 -50.01 -7.98
N LEU A 406 41.13 -51.21 -8.09
CA LEU A 406 39.74 -51.48 -7.68
C LEU A 406 39.54 -51.29 -6.17
N ALA A 407 40.51 -51.72 -5.34
CA ALA A 407 40.47 -51.62 -3.89
C ALA A 407 40.53 -50.17 -3.37
N LEU A 408 41.05 -49.23 -4.18
CA LEU A 408 41.08 -47.81 -3.86
C LEU A 408 39.81 -47.04 -4.28
N ILE A 409 38.95 -47.62 -5.14
CA ILE A 409 37.67 -47.00 -5.55
C ILE A 409 36.77 -46.68 -4.34
N PRO A 410 36.57 -47.57 -3.35
CA PRO A 410 35.79 -47.27 -2.15
C PRO A 410 36.33 -46.09 -1.35
N ILE A 411 37.66 -45.93 -1.29
CA ILE A 411 38.30 -44.82 -0.59
C ILE A 411 38.05 -43.51 -1.36
N ARG A 412 38.15 -43.53 -2.69
CA ARG A 412 37.81 -42.40 -3.55
C ARG A 412 36.34 -41.98 -3.38
N THR A 413 35.41 -42.93 -3.48
CA THR A 413 33.97 -42.64 -3.36
C THR A 413 33.61 -42.20 -1.95
N TRP A 414 34.25 -42.76 -0.92
CA TRP A 414 34.11 -42.31 0.47
C TRP A 414 34.61 -40.88 0.66
N MET A 415 35.78 -40.52 0.13
CA MET A 415 36.28 -39.14 0.16
C MET A 415 35.33 -38.18 -0.54
N GLN A 416 34.87 -38.54 -1.74
CA GLN A 416 33.96 -37.72 -2.54
C GLN A 416 32.60 -37.53 -1.85
N ALA A 417 32.03 -38.60 -1.29
CA ALA A 417 30.78 -38.56 -0.54
C ALA A 417 30.89 -37.73 0.75
N ARG A 418 32.02 -37.81 1.47
CA ARG A 418 32.24 -37.00 2.67
C ARG A 418 32.38 -35.52 2.37
N ILE A 419 32.97 -35.17 1.22
CA ILE A 419 33.04 -33.80 0.72
C ILE A 419 31.64 -33.30 0.34
N ASP A 420 30.89 -34.08 -0.43
CA ASP A 420 29.53 -33.70 -0.85
C ASP A 420 28.59 -33.54 0.35
N GLN A 421 28.75 -34.38 1.38
CA GLN A 421 27.98 -34.33 2.63
C GLN A 421 28.37 -33.12 3.50
N ALA A 422 29.65 -32.70 3.49
CA ALA A 422 30.12 -31.50 4.18
C ALA A 422 29.73 -30.19 3.47
N PHE A 423 29.45 -30.23 2.16
CA PHE A 423 29.03 -29.06 1.37
C PHE A 423 27.50 -28.93 1.21
N SER A 424 26.77 -30.03 1.03
CA SER A 424 25.35 -29.98 0.63
C SER A 424 24.36 -29.97 1.80
N ARG A 425 24.71 -30.51 2.98
CA ARG A 425 23.76 -30.67 4.10
C ARG A 425 23.22 -29.34 4.65
N ALA A 426 24.05 -28.29 4.71
CA ALA A 426 23.62 -27.00 5.22
C ALA A 426 22.68 -26.25 4.25
N GLN A 427 22.79 -26.50 2.94
CA GLN A 427 22.04 -25.75 1.91
C GLN A 427 20.71 -26.42 1.53
N SER A 428 20.64 -27.76 1.54
CA SER A 428 19.38 -28.48 1.30
C SER A 428 18.36 -28.31 2.42
N ALA A 429 18.79 -28.28 3.69
CA ALA A 429 17.89 -28.15 4.84
C ALA A 429 17.10 -26.83 4.84
N TYR A 430 17.76 -25.70 4.53
CA TYR A 430 17.06 -24.42 4.40
C TYR A 430 16.13 -24.36 3.20
N ARG A 431 16.49 -25.00 2.07
CA ARG A 431 15.64 -25.05 0.86
C ARG A 431 14.35 -25.83 1.12
N GLU A 432 14.45 -26.98 1.79
CA GLU A 432 13.31 -27.81 2.15
C GLU A 432 12.39 -27.07 3.14
N LYS A 433 12.95 -26.42 4.15
CA LYS A 433 12.19 -25.56 5.07
C LYS A 433 11.53 -24.37 4.38
N LEU A 434 12.18 -23.73 3.42
CA LEU A 434 11.60 -22.62 2.64
C LEU A 434 10.43 -23.09 1.78
N GLN A 435 10.54 -24.28 1.16
CA GLN A 435 9.44 -24.88 0.38
C GLN A 435 8.26 -25.32 1.26
N ALA A 436 8.53 -25.83 2.46
CA ALA A 436 7.49 -26.15 3.44
C ALA A 436 6.78 -24.87 3.92
N PHE A 437 7.56 -23.85 4.28
CA PHE A 437 7.06 -22.52 4.63
C PHE A 437 6.17 -21.94 3.53
N SER A 438 6.64 -21.91 2.28
CA SER A 438 5.87 -21.38 1.14
C SER A 438 4.53 -22.11 0.95
N ARG A 439 4.52 -23.44 1.06
CA ARG A 439 3.29 -24.24 0.96
C ARG A 439 2.28 -23.90 2.06
N GLU A 440 2.75 -23.79 3.29
CA GLU A 440 1.90 -23.50 4.44
C GLU A 440 1.42 -22.04 4.46
N LEU A 441 2.27 -21.12 4.02
CA LEU A 441 1.92 -19.71 3.82
C LEU A 441 0.81 -19.53 2.78
N THR A 442 0.80 -20.36 1.72
CA THR A 442 -0.23 -20.33 0.68
C THR A 442 -1.60 -20.79 1.20
N GLN A 443 -1.63 -21.56 2.29
CA GLN A 443 -2.87 -22.01 2.94
C GLN A 443 -3.38 -21.01 3.99
N ALA A 444 -2.53 -20.11 4.47
CA ALA A 444 -2.89 -19.10 5.46
C ALA A 444 -3.60 -17.91 4.78
N VAL A 445 -4.85 -17.67 5.16
CA VAL A 445 -5.70 -16.60 4.59
C VAL A 445 -5.69 -15.37 5.48
N GLU A 446 -5.70 -15.58 6.81
CA GLU A 446 -5.78 -14.51 7.79
C GLU A 446 -4.41 -14.06 8.27
N LEU A 447 -4.30 -12.76 8.61
CA LEU A 447 -3.06 -12.16 9.09
C LEU A 447 -2.47 -12.90 10.33
N PRO A 448 -3.24 -13.27 11.37
CA PRO A 448 -2.69 -14.00 12.52
C PRO A 448 -2.06 -15.35 12.14
N GLN A 449 -2.67 -16.07 11.19
CA GLN A 449 -2.15 -17.36 10.71
C GLN A 449 -0.83 -17.18 9.98
N ILE A 450 -0.74 -16.17 9.10
CA ILE A 450 0.49 -15.85 8.36
C ILE A 450 1.64 -15.51 9.32
N ILE A 451 1.36 -14.70 10.34
CA ILE A 451 2.34 -14.33 11.36
C ILE A 451 2.75 -15.55 12.20
N ALA A 452 1.81 -16.42 12.57
CA ALA A 452 2.11 -17.64 13.31
C ALA A 452 3.03 -18.58 12.52
N VAL A 453 2.78 -18.75 11.22
CA VAL A 453 3.64 -19.54 10.33
C VAL A 453 5.05 -18.92 10.25
N LEU A 454 5.16 -17.61 10.01
CA LEU A 454 6.44 -16.90 9.97
C LEU A 454 7.22 -17.03 11.29
N ARG A 455 6.54 -16.85 12.42
CA ARG A 455 7.11 -17.02 13.76
C ARG A 455 7.62 -18.44 13.96
N ARG A 456 6.82 -19.46 13.65
CA ARG A 456 7.19 -20.86 13.85
C ARG A 456 8.39 -21.29 13.02
N TYR A 457 8.48 -20.94 11.73
CA TYR A 457 9.65 -21.30 10.90
C TYR A 457 10.91 -20.54 11.31
N THR A 458 10.77 -19.28 11.72
CA THR A 458 11.88 -18.49 12.27
C THR A 458 12.39 -19.10 13.57
N SER A 459 11.49 -19.39 14.52
CA SER A 459 11.83 -19.96 15.82
C SER A 459 12.39 -21.38 15.72
N SER A 460 11.77 -22.28 14.95
CA SER A 460 12.20 -23.68 14.79
C SER A 460 13.47 -23.85 13.97
N SER A 461 13.87 -22.84 13.19
CA SER A 461 15.10 -22.89 12.39
C SER A 461 16.27 -22.23 13.08
N LEU A 462 16.04 -21.10 13.72
CA LEU A 462 17.12 -20.24 14.20
C LEU A 462 17.16 -20.10 15.71
N HIS A 463 16.11 -20.53 16.43
CA HIS A 463 16.02 -20.51 17.89
C HIS A 463 16.52 -19.19 18.52
N PRO A 464 16.00 -18.03 18.10
CA PRO A 464 16.41 -16.75 18.68
C PRO A 464 15.96 -16.64 20.15
N ALA A 465 16.69 -15.88 20.95
CA ALA A 465 16.35 -15.57 22.33
C ALA A 465 15.06 -14.75 22.40
N GLN A 466 14.90 -13.80 21.47
CA GLN A 466 13.71 -12.95 21.32
C GLN A 466 13.40 -12.79 19.83
N LEU A 467 12.11 -12.78 19.50
CA LEU A 467 11.60 -12.57 18.15
C LEU A 467 10.40 -11.64 18.19
N HIS A 468 10.57 -10.45 17.65
CA HIS A 468 9.52 -9.46 17.46
C HIS A 468 9.17 -9.39 15.99
N ILE A 469 7.87 -9.40 15.68
CA ILE A 469 7.36 -9.21 14.32
C ILE A 469 6.44 -8.00 14.39
N PHE A 470 6.75 -6.98 13.62
CA PHE A 470 5.97 -5.75 13.51
C PHE A 470 5.21 -5.76 12.21
N VAL A 471 3.93 -5.41 12.25
CA VAL A 471 3.05 -5.34 11.08
C VAL A 471 2.48 -3.93 10.98
N TYR A 472 2.35 -3.44 9.76
CA TYR A 472 1.75 -2.14 9.50
C TYR A 472 0.25 -2.14 9.82
N ASP A 473 -0.20 -1.17 10.61
CA ASP A 473 -1.62 -0.89 10.82
C ASP A 473 -2.01 0.38 10.07
N SER A 474 -2.87 0.23 9.07
CA SER A 474 -3.33 1.33 8.22
C SER A 474 -4.26 2.32 8.94
N LEU A 475 -4.84 1.95 10.08
CA LEU A 475 -5.73 2.85 10.83
C LEU A 475 -4.96 3.87 11.65
N SER A 476 -3.83 3.45 12.24
CA SER A 476 -3.01 4.31 13.09
C SER A 476 -1.78 4.88 12.39
N ASP A 477 -1.44 4.41 11.18
CA ASP A 477 -0.18 4.70 10.48
C ASP A 477 1.08 4.32 11.29
N HIS A 478 0.97 3.24 12.07
CA HIS A 478 2.05 2.73 12.91
C HIS A 478 2.29 1.24 12.65
N TYR A 479 3.54 0.84 12.87
CA TYR A 479 3.94 -0.55 12.98
C TYR A 479 3.76 -1.00 14.42
N ILE A 480 2.91 -2.02 14.60
CA ILE A 480 2.54 -2.58 15.90
C ILE A 480 3.11 -3.99 16.01
N ALA A 481 3.58 -4.36 17.19
CA ALA A 481 4.06 -5.70 17.44
C ALA A 481 2.91 -6.71 17.34
N ALA A 482 3.07 -7.71 16.49
CA ALA A 482 2.12 -8.79 16.35
C ALA A 482 2.10 -9.69 17.59
N PRO A 483 0.97 -10.39 17.85
CA PRO A 483 0.83 -11.29 18.99
C PRO A 483 1.96 -12.34 19.06
N GLY A 484 2.36 -12.65 20.29
CA GLY A 484 3.26 -13.74 20.64
C GLY A 484 2.52 -15.08 20.73
N GLU A 485 3.15 -16.07 21.38
CA GLU A 485 2.52 -17.39 21.62
C GLU A 485 1.40 -17.33 22.67
N GLU A 486 1.37 -16.30 23.52
CA GLU A 486 0.35 -16.08 24.58
C GLU A 486 -0.78 -15.13 24.14
N ASP A 487 -0.96 -14.93 22.83
CA ASP A 487 -1.95 -14.03 22.20
C ASP A 487 -1.86 -12.54 22.62
N SER A 488 -0.81 -12.18 23.36
CA SER A 488 -0.43 -10.81 23.73
C SER A 488 0.68 -10.27 22.83
N PRO A 489 0.71 -8.96 22.52
CA PRO A 489 1.78 -8.38 21.71
C PRO A 489 3.14 -8.57 22.39
N THR A 490 4.17 -8.91 21.60
CA THR A 490 5.52 -9.17 22.15
C THR A 490 6.20 -7.95 22.79
N THR A 491 5.69 -6.75 22.53
CA THR A 491 6.14 -5.48 23.12
C THR A 491 5.09 -4.40 22.88
N ASP A 492 5.01 -3.41 23.76
CA ASP A 492 4.11 -2.26 23.63
C ASP A 492 4.68 -1.14 22.74
N LEU A 493 5.91 -1.32 22.22
CA LEU A 493 6.56 -0.36 21.36
C LEU A 493 5.81 -0.23 20.03
N ARG A 494 5.64 1.02 19.56
CA ARG A 494 5.07 1.37 18.25
C ARG A 494 6.05 2.24 17.47
N PHE A 495 6.06 2.08 16.15
CA PHE A 495 6.93 2.85 15.26
C PHE A 495 6.10 3.48 14.16
N ALA A 496 6.15 4.80 14.00
CA ALA A 496 5.46 5.48 12.91
C ALA A 496 6.08 5.12 11.55
N SER A 497 5.32 5.28 10.47
CA SER A 497 5.77 5.06 9.09
C SER A 497 7.04 5.85 8.70
N ASN A 498 7.21 7.05 9.27
CA ASN A 498 8.34 7.95 9.07
C ASN A 498 9.47 7.80 10.11
N SER A 499 9.45 6.71 10.90
CA SER A 499 10.52 6.40 11.86
C SER A 499 11.87 6.19 11.13
N PRO A 500 12.99 6.73 11.65
CA PRO A 500 14.31 6.53 11.04
C PRO A 500 14.70 5.06 10.81
N LEU A 501 14.29 4.13 11.69
CA LEU A 501 14.46 2.69 11.47
C LEU A 501 13.65 2.20 10.28
N VAL A 502 12.37 2.56 10.24
CA VAL A 502 11.44 2.13 9.19
C VAL A 502 11.89 2.67 7.83
N GLU A 503 12.26 3.95 7.74
CA GLU A 503 12.81 4.53 6.51
C GLU A 503 14.11 3.84 6.09
N SER A 504 15.02 3.56 7.03
CA SER A 504 16.28 2.87 6.72
C SER A 504 16.02 1.45 6.19
N LEU A 505 15.03 0.74 6.74
CA LEU A 505 14.64 -0.60 6.31
C LEU A 505 13.93 -0.56 4.93
N ALA A 506 13.07 0.43 4.72
CA ALA A 506 12.32 0.62 3.47
C ALA A 506 13.24 0.99 2.29
N HIS A 507 14.20 1.90 2.53
CA HIS A 507 15.08 2.41 1.48
C HIS A 507 16.14 1.40 1.06
N ARG A 508 16.69 0.63 2.01
CA ARG A 508 17.73 -0.36 1.71
C ARG A 508 17.17 -1.68 1.20
N ARG A 509 15.96 -2.08 1.63
CA ARG A 509 15.37 -3.42 1.39
C ARG A 509 16.30 -4.59 1.76
N THR A 510 17.31 -4.34 2.60
CA THR A 510 18.29 -5.33 3.05
C THR A 510 18.30 -5.36 4.58
N SER A 511 18.57 -6.53 5.15
CA SER A 511 18.68 -6.67 6.60
C SER A 511 19.73 -5.72 7.21
N VAL A 512 19.42 -5.18 8.39
CA VAL A 512 20.33 -4.35 9.18
C VAL A 512 20.86 -5.21 10.32
N LEU A 513 22.17 -5.44 10.33
CA LEU A 513 22.85 -6.21 11.36
C LEU A 513 23.52 -5.26 12.36
N MET A 514 23.05 -5.26 13.60
CA MET A 514 23.67 -4.55 14.72
C MET A 514 24.64 -5.51 15.43
N ALA A 515 25.88 -5.56 14.95
CA ALA A 515 26.94 -6.23 15.68
C ALA A 515 27.33 -5.41 16.92
N GLU A 516 27.60 -6.07 18.06
CA GLU A 516 27.99 -5.45 19.34
C GLU A 516 29.16 -4.43 19.25
N SER A 517 29.96 -4.46 18.18
CA SER A 517 31.10 -3.53 17.98
C SER A 517 30.91 -2.44 16.91
N GLN A 518 29.74 -2.36 16.24
CA GLN A 518 29.45 -1.30 15.28
C GLN A 518 28.68 -0.16 15.92
N THR A 519 29.16 1.07 15.74
CA THR A 519 28.44 2.29 16.13
C THR A 519 27.15 2.41 15.32
N LEU A 520 26.00 2.61 15.98
CA LEU A 520 24.72 2.88 15.31
C LEU A 520 24.89 3.98 14.25
N PRO A 521 24.36 3.80 13.03
CA PRO A 521 24.33 4.85 12.00
C PRO A 521 23.73 6.14 12.57
N ALA A 522 24.25 7.30 12.16
CA ALA A 522 23.83 8.59 12.71
C ALA A 522 22.31 8.83 12.61
N ALA A 523 21.66 8.31 11.57
CA ALA A 523 20.22 8.38 11.37
C ALA A 523 19.40 7.66 12.46
N LEU A 524 19.95 6.61 13.08
CA LEU A 524 19.24 5.75 14.06
C LEU A 524 19.54 6.13 15.52
N LEU A 525 20.36 7.15 15.76
CA LEU A 525 20.73 7.58 17.12
C LEU A 525 19.52 8.01 17.95
N ASN A 526 18.53 8.66 17.33
CA ASN A 526 17.31 9.13 17.99
C ASN A 526 16.39 7.99 18.47
N GLU A 527 16.58 6.77 17.95
CA GLU A 527 15.76 5.60 18.31
C GLU A 527 16.51 4.59 19.20
N ARG A 528 17.73 4.92 19.63
CA ARG A 528 18.61 4.04 20.41
C ARG A 528 17.93 3.46 21.65
N ALA A 529 17.13 4.26 22.37
CA ALA A 529 16.43 3.81 23.57
C ALA A 529 15.37 2.74 23.25
N ARG A 530 14.58 2.93 22.19
CA ARG A 530 13.55 1.97 21.75
C ARG A 530 14.19 0.69 21.21
N LEU A 531 15.26 0.82 20.43
CA LEU A 531 16.02 -0.31 19.90
C LEU A 531 16.69 -1.14 21.00
N ALA A 532 17.19 -0.49 22.06
CA ALA A 532 17.77 -1.19 23.20
C ALA A 532 16.73 -2.01 23.98
N LEU A 533 15.48 -1.52 24.08
CA LEU A 533 14.37 -2.23 24.73
C LEU A 533 13.98 -3.53 23.98
N LEU A 534 14.16 -3.57 22.66
CA LEU A 534 13.88 -4.77 21.84
C LEU A 534 14.92 -5.89 22.01
N ASN A 535 16.07 -5.59 22.65
CA ASN A 535 17.20 -6.52 22.84
C ASN A 535 17.54 -7.36 21.59
N SER A 536 17.43 -6.73 20.42
CA SER A 536 17.49 -7.36 19.11
C SER A 536 18.70 -6.86 18.32
N HIS A 537 19.31 -7.77 17.56
CA HIS A 537 20.59 -7.55 16.87
C HIS A 537 20.43 -7.62 15.36
N ILE A 538 19.36 -8.22 14.85
CA ILE A 538 19.08 -8.32 13.42
C ILE A 538 17.69 -7.76 13.14
N PHE A 539 17.60 -6.86 12.18
CA PHE A 539 16.35 -6.29 11.71
C PHE A 539 16.15 -6.65 10.24
N ILE A 540 15.07 -7.36 9.91
CA ILE A 540 14.76 -7.80 8.54
C ILE A 540 13.46 -7.13 8.09
N PRO A 541 13.48 -6.39 6.95
CA PRO A 541 12.26 -5.80 6.41
C PRO A 541 11.33 -6.88 5.81
N LEU A 542 10.02 -6.69 5.94
CA LEU A 542 9.02 -7.35 5.09
C LEU A 542 8.62 -6.33 4.00
N PRO A 543 9.17 -6.43 2.78
CA PRO A 543 8.98 -5.42 1.75
C PRO A 543 7.55 -5.44 1.20
N GLY A 544 6.87 -4.29 1.20
CA GLY A 544 5.62 -4.07 0.46
C GLY A 544 5.84 -3.18 -0.76
N ARG A 545 4.76 -2.95 -1.54
CA ARG A 545 4.82 -2.12 -2.76
C ARG A 545 4.99 -0.64 -2.50
N GLU A 546 4.17 -0.07 -1.62
CA GLU A 546 4.18 1.36 -1.27
C GLU A 546 4.87 1.62 0.07
N HIS A 547 4.54 0.83 1.09
CA HIS A 547 5.12 0.88 2.43
C HIS A 547 5.67 -0.50 2.81
N LEU A 548 6.49 -0.60 3.86
CA LEU A 548 6.85 -1.92 4.39
C LEU A 548 5.58 -2.61 4.90
N ALA A 549 5.33 -3.85 4.51
CA ALA A 549 4.23 -4.65 5.08
C ALA A 549 4.47 -4.92 6.58
N GLY A 550 5.74 -4.96 6.97
CA GLY A 550 6.19 -5.15 8.34
C GLY A 550 7.71 -5.22 8.44
N TRP A 551 8.21 -5.66 9.59
CA TRP A 551 9.61 -6.00 9.78
C TRP A 551 9.78 -6.93 10.99
N MET A 552 10.89 -7.66 11.05
CA MET A 552 11.23 -8.56 12.13
C MET A 552 12.48 -8.10 12.87
N ALA A 553 12.48 -8.24 14.18
CA ALA A 553 13.61 -8.02 15.06
C ALA A 553 13.98 -9.33 15.76
N LEU A 554 15.23 -9.77 15.61
CA LEU A 554 15.74 -11.00 16.23
C LEU A 554 16.87 -10.68 17.22
N GLY A 555 16.74 -11.24 18.42
CA GLY A 555 17.81 -11.32 19.42
C GLY A 555 18.88 -12.35 19.06
N THR A 556 19.87 -12.51 19.94
CA THR A 556 20.93 -13.53 19.79
C THR A 556 20.35 -14.94 19.75
N ARG A 557 21.04 -15.90 19.13
CA ARG A 557 20.61 -17.31 19.15
C ARG A 557 20.69 -17.84 20.59
N ARG A 558 19.70 -18.65 21.02
CA ARG A 558 19.69 -19.28 22.36
C ARG A 558 20.92 -20.16 22.63
N THR A 559 21.52 -20.72 21.58
CA THR A 559 22.77 -21.51 21.67
C THR A 559 24.01 -20.65 21.91
N GLY A 560 23.91 -19.32 21.76
CA GLY A 560 25.04 -18.38 21.82
C GLY A 560 25.86 -18.29 20.53
N GLU A 561 25.52 -19.05 19.49
CA GLU A 561 26.21 -18.97 18.20
C GLU A 561 25.79 -17.71 17.41
N PRO A 562 26.74 -17.02 16.74
CA PRO A 562 26.40 -15.90 15.87
C PRO A 562 25.67 -16.37 14.61
N PHE A 563 24.74 -15.56 14.12
CA PHE A 563 24.07 -15.80 12.84
C PHE A 563 25.08 -15.77 11.69
N ILE A 564 25.01 -16.77 10.81
CA ILE A 564 25.82 -16.83 9.59
C ILE A 564 25.09 -16.16 8.42
N ASP A 565 25.81 -15.74 7.37
CA ASP A 565 25.21 -15.12 6.17
C ASP A 565 24.07 -15.95 5.55
N GLN A 566 24.13 -17.28 5.70
CA GLN A 566 23.09 -18.17 5.20
C GLN A 566 21.79 -18.08 6.01
N ASP A 567 21.87 -17.82 7.31
CA ASP A 567 20.71 -17.62 8.19
C ASP A 567 20.00 -16.33 7.82
N ILE A 568 20.76 -15.26 7.56
CA ILE A 568 20.23 -13.96 7.13
C ILE A 568 19.51 -14.08 5.79
N ARG A 569 20.13 -14.73 4.80
CA ARG A 569 19.48 -14.97 3.50
C ARG A 569 18.21 -15.81 3.60
N PHE A 570 18.21 -16.79 4.51
CA PHE A 570 17.01 -17.58 4.79
C PHE A 570 15.91 -16.70 5.39
N LEU A 571 16.24 -15.85 6.37
CA LEU A 571 15.30 -14.89 6.96
C LEU A 571 14.76 -13.88 5.95
N GLU A 572 15.62 -13.32 5.09
CA GLU A 572 15.22 -12.41 4.01
C GLU A 572 14.25 -13.13 3.05
N SER A 573 14.53 -14.39 2.69
CA SER A 573 13.65 -15.19 1.84
C SER A 573 12.29 -15.51 2.49
N LEU A 574 12.28 -15.77 3.81
CA LEU A 574 11.03 -15.94 4.57
C LEU A 574 10.25 -14.62 4.62
N ALA A 575 10.93 -13.50 4.85
CA ALA A 575 10.33 -12.18 4.93
C ALA A 575 9.72 -11.75 3.60
N ASP A 576 10.41 -11.95 2.48
CA ASP A 576 9.91 -11.63 1.14
C ASP A 576 8.61 -12.39 0.82
N GLN A 577 8.59 -13.70 1.10
CA GLN A 577 7.42 -14.53 0.89
C GLN A 577 6.28 -14.14 1.84
N ALA A 578 6.58 -13.93 3.13
CA ALA A 578 5.61 -13.49 4.12
C ALA A 578 5.00 -12.13 3.79
N ALA A 579 5.81 -11.18 3.31
CA ALA A 579 5.35 -9.84 2.98
C ALA A 579 4.23 -9.86 1.94
N LEU A 580 4.36 -10.70 0.91
CA LEU A 580 3.31 -10.89 -0.10
C LEU A 580 2.02 -11.44 0.51
N ALA A 581 2.12 -12.39 1.45
CA ALA A 581 0.95 -12.94 2.12
C ALA A 581 0.30 -11.92 3.07
N VAL A 582 1.10 -11.20 3.86
CA VAL A 582 0.64 -10.12 4.75
C VAL A 582 -0.08 -9.03 3.95
N GLU A 583 0.49 -8.58 2.84
CA GLU A 583 -0.11 -7.56 1.97
C GLU A 583 -1.44 -8.06 1.40
N ARG A 584 -1.51 -9.31 0.92
CA ARG A 584 -2.78 -9.91 0.46
C ARG A 584 -3.83 -9.99 1.56
N ALA A 585 -3.45 -10.47 2.75
CA ALA A 585 -4.38 -10.59 3.87
C ALA A 585 -4.89 -9.23 4.33
N GLN A 586 -4.04 -8.20 4.37
CA GLN A 586 -4.45 -6.82 4.67
C GLN A 586 -5.39 -6.26 3.62
N VAL A 587 -5.11 -6.48 2.33
CA VAL A 587 -6.00 -6.05 1.23
C VAL A 587 -7.36 -6.74 1.34
N VAL A 588 -7.38 -8.05 1.63
CA VAL A 588 -8.64 -8.79 1.82
C VAL A 588 -9.38 -8.30 3.05
N ALA A 589 -8.72 -8.13 4.20
CA ALA A 589 -9.35 -7.63 5.42
C ALA A 589 -9.93 -6.21 5.23
N ASN A 590 -9.19 -5.33 4.55
CA ASN A 590 -9.67 -3.99 4.23
C ASN A 590 -10.83 -4.02 3.23
N LEU A 591 -10.80 -4.92 2.24
CA LEU A 591 -11.89 -5.10 1.29
C LEU A 591 -13.14 -5.68 1.97
N GLU A 592 -13.00 -6.70 2.81
CA GLU A 592 -14.10 -7.28 3.59
C GLU A 592 -14.74 -6.25 4.49
N ARG A 593 -13.93 -5.45 5.20
CA ARG A 593 -14.41 -4.32 5.99
C ARG A 593 -15.19 -3.33 5.12
N ARG A 594 -14.64 -2.93 3.97
CA ARG A 594 -15.28 -1.98 3.06
C ARG A 594 -16.56 -2.51 2.41
N VAL A 595 -16.59 -3.81 2.10
CA VAL A 595 -17.79 -4.51 1.60
C VAL A 595 -18.84 -4.59 2.70
N LYS A 596 -18.46 -4.86 3.95
CA LYS A 596 -19.37 -4.87 5.09
C LYS A 596 -19.98 -3.49 5.31
N GLU A 597 -19.17 -2.43 5.31
CA GLU A 597 -19.61 -1.03 5.37
C GLU A 597 -20.58 -0.71 4.22
N MET A 598 -20.22 -1.06 2.98
CA MET A 598 -21.05 -0.79 1.81
C MET A 598 -22.35 -1.59 1.78
N ASN A 599 -22.36 -2.85 2.25
CA ASN A 599 -23.58 -3.66 2.39
C ASN A 599 -24.52 -3.14 3.47
N VAL A 600 -23.99 -2.50 4.51
CA VAL A 600 -24.80 -1.81 5.51
C VAL A 600 -25.43 -0.56 4.87
N LEU A 601 -24.62 0.28 4.22
CA LEU A 601 -25.10 1.50 3.53
C LEU A 601 -26.10 1.21 2.41
N ALA A 602 -25.86 0.19 1.58
CA ALA A 602 -26.75 -0.19 0.48
C ALA A 602 -28.12 -0.65 1.00
N ARG A 603 -28.16 -1.40 2.12
CA ARG A 603 -29.43 -1.78 2.77
C ARG A 603 -30.20 -0.57 3.29
N VAL A 604 -29.50 0.39 3.91
CA VAL A 604 -30.13 1.64 4.37
C VAL A 604 -30.70 2.44 3.19
N SER A 605 -29.92 2.64 2.11
CA SER A 605 -30.36 3.38 0.92
C SER A 605 -31.54 2.71 0.19
N GLN A 606 -31.55 1.38 0.11
CA GLN A 606 -32.64 0.64 -0.54
C GLN A 606 -33.94 0.70 0.28
N GLY A 607 -33.86 0.67 1.62
CA GLY A 607 -35.03 0.84 2.48
C GLY A 607 -35.67 2.22 2.33
N ILE A 608 -34.85 3.28 2.44
CA ILE A 608 -35.32 4.67 2.43
C ILE A 608 -35.98 5.05 1.10
N ASN A 609 -35.56 4.47 -0.03
CA ASN A 609 -36.08 4.83 -1.37
C ASN A 609 -37.43 4.18 -1.75
N VAL A 610 -37.92 3.19 -1.00
CA VAL A 610 -39.17 2.47 -1.33
C VAL A 610 -40.41 3.15 -0.75
N THR A 611 -40.26 3.83 0.37
CA THR A 611 -41.38 4.40 1.13
C THR A 611 -41.75 5.79 0.58
N VAL A 612 -43.05 6.07 0.45
CA VAL A 612 -43.56 7.31 -0.18
C VAL A 612 -44.13 8.29 0.85
N ALA A 613 -44.65 7.78 1.99
CA ALA A 613 -45.20 8.63 3.04
C ALA A 613 -44.07 9.27 3.87
N PHE A 614 -44.21 10.57 4.14
CA PHE A 614 -43.19 11.35 4.83
C PHE A 614 -42.86 10.82 6.24
N ASP A 615 -43.87 10.39 7.01
CA ASP A 615 -43.67 9.92 8.39
C ASP A 615 -42.97 8.54 8.43
N ASP A 616 -43.44 7.61 7.59
CA ASP A 616 -42.84 6.28 7.45
C ASP A 616 -41.35 6.33 7.05
N ILE A 617 -40.94 7.35 6.27
CA ILE A 617 -39.52 7.57 5.94
C ILE A 617 -38.73 7.97 7.19
N LEU A 618 -39.27 8.84 8.04
CA LEU A 618 -38.60 9.27 9.28
C LEU A 618 -38.46 8.09 10.25
N GLU A 619 -39.52 7.29 10.42
CA GLU A 619 -39.48 6.05 11.21
C GLU A 619 -38.46 5.06 10.67
N LEU A 620 -38.38 4.92 9.35
CA LEU A 620 -37.42 4.04 8.72
C LEU A 620 -35.98 4.53 8.91
N ILE A 621 -35.71 5.83 8.78
CA ILE A 621 -34.39 6.41 9.06
C ILE A 621 -34.00 6.13 10.52
N TYR A 622 -34.92 6.30 11.47
CA TYR A 622 -34.70 5.93 12.87
C TYR A 622 -34.39 4.43 13.00
N ALA A 623 -35.25 3.55 12.51
CA ALA A 623 -35.09 2.11 12.65
C ALA A 623 -33.77 1.60 12.03
N GLN A 624 -33.38 2.12 10.86
CA GLN A 624 -32.11 1.77 10.22
C GLN A 624 -30.89 2.32 10.99
N THR A 625 -30.99 3.53 11.52
CA THR A 625 -29.90 4.13 12.31
C THR A 625 -29.73 3.38 13.64
N ASN A 626 -30.83 3.10 14.35
CA ASN A 626 -30.81 2.43 15.66
C ASN A 626 -30.31 0.98 15.59
N GLN A 627 -30.50 0.29 14.46
CA GLN A 627 -29.93 -1.06 14.24
C GLN A 627 -28.40 -1.08 14.24
N ILE A 628 -27.76 0.03 13.87
CA ILE A 628 -26.31 0.08 13.69
C ILE A 628 -25.63 0.89 14.80
N ILE A 629 -26.29 1.97 15.23
CA ILE A 629 -25.86 2.83 16.32
C ILE A 629 -27.03 2.89 17.31
N PRO A 630 -27.09 1.97 18.28
CA PRO A 630 -28.11 1.99 19.31
C PRO A 630 -28.13 3.33 20.03
N THR A 631 -29.28 3.97 20.09
CA THR A 631 -29.46 5.26 20.75
C THR A 631 -30.84 5.33 21.41
N VAL A 632 -30.90 6.06 22.52
CA VAL A 632 -32.14 6.30 23.28
C VAL A 632 -32.69 7.71 23.05
N ASP A 633 -31.90 8.60 22.43
CA ASP A 633 -32.34 9.94 22.03
C ASP A 633 -31.99 10.14 20.56
N PHE A 634 -33.01 10.33 19.73
CA PHE A 634 -32.85 10.46 18.28
C PHE A 634 -33.70 11.60 17.76
N ARG A 635 -33.12 12.49 16.96
CA ARG A 635 -33.83 13.63 16.41
C ARG A 635 -33.48 13.87 14.95
N ILE A 636 -34.51 14.21 14.18
CA ILE A 636 -34.38 14.76 12.83
C ILE A 636 -34.91 16.20 12.90
N THR A 637 -34.01 17.15 12.72
CA THR A 637 -34.32 18.58 12.72
C THR A 637 -34.23 19.10 11.30
N LEU A 638 -35.25 19.80 10.80
CA LEU A 638 -35.19 20.46 9.49
C LEU A 638 -35.10 21.96 9.64
N HIS A 639 -34.51 22.60 8.64
CA HIS A 639 -34.43 24.04 8.47
C HIS A 639 -35.45 24.52 7.44
N ASP A 640 -36.26 25.50 7.83
CA ASP A 640 -37.03 26.28 6.87
C ASP A 640 -36.23 27.50 6.43
N SER A 641 -35.76 27.50 5.17
CA SER A 641 -34.93 28.56 4.61
C SER A 641 -35.69 29.87 4.35
N LEU A 642 -37.02 29.82 4.18
CA LEU A 642 -37.85 31.00 3.94
C LEU A 642 -38.10 31.79 5.24
N SER A 643 -38.43 31.07 6.30
CA SER A 643 -38.81 31.64 7.60
C SER A 643 -37.64 31.67 8.61
N ASN A 644 -36.50 31.08 8.23
CA ASN A 644 -35.26 30.97 8.99
C ASN A 644 -35.42 30.44 10.43
N TYR A 645 -36.18 29.35 10.60
CA TYR A 645 -36.29 28.65 11.87
C TYR A 645 -36.02 27.15 11.71
N LEU A 646 -35.61 26.51 12.79
CA LEU A 646 -35.42 25.06 12.88
C LEU A 646 -36.64 24.43 13.55
N TYR A 647 -36.97 23.20 13.19
CA TYR A 647 -38.02 22.45 13.88
C TYR A 647 -37.75 20.95 13.82
N HIS A 648 -38.15 20.24 14.87
CA HIS A 648 -38.05 18.79 14.91
C HIS A 648 -39.16 18.19 14.06
N VAL A 649 -38.81 17.36 13.08
CA VAL A 649 -39.78 16.53 12.35
C VAL A 649 -39.88 15.13 12.92
N PHE A 650 -38.87 14.71 13.68
CA PHE A 650 -38.88 13.46 14.43
C PHE A 650 -38.21 13.72 15.78
N TYR A 651 -38.92 13.47 16.88
CA TYR A 651 -38.42 13.70 18.23
C TYR A 651 -38.59 12.45 19.09
N LEU A 652 -37.48 11.79 19.41
CA LEU A 652 -37.43 10.63 20.29
C LEU A 652 -36.54 10.94 21.50
N GLU A 653 -37.07 10.68 22.68
CA GLU A 653 -36.42 10.92 23.97
C GLU A 653 -36.70 9.73 24.91
N GLU A 654 -35.64 9.15 25.46
CA GLU A 654 -35.72 7.94 26.30
C GLU A 654 -36.47 6.76 25.64
N ASP A 655 -36.24 6.54 24.33
CA ASP A 655 -36.89 5.51 23.51
C ASP A 655 -38.41 5.70 23.28
N GLU A 656 -38.94 6.89 23.63
CA GLU A 656 -40.33 7.26 23.37
C GLU A 656 -40.43 8.43 22.37
N ARG A 657 -41.30 8.31 21.35
CA ARG A 657 -41.52 9.35 20.33
C ARG A 657 -42.60 10.34 20.78
N TYR A 658 -42.27 11.63 20.79
CA TYR A 658 -43.16 12.71 21.26
C TYR A 658 -43.68 13.56 20.10
N ASN A 659 -44.80 13.15 19.49
CA ASN A 659 -45.42 13.85 18.36
C ASN A 659 -45.89 15.27 18.70
N ASP A 660 -46.21 15.55 19.97
CA ASP A 660 -46.61 16.87 20.44
C ASP A 660 -45.44 17.87 20.44
N ARG A 661 -44.18 17.42 20.38
CA ARG A 661 -42.99 18.27 20.27
C ARG A 661 -42.50 18.45 18.82
N GLU A 662 -43.06 17.70 17.88
CA GLU A 662 -42.74 17.79 16.46
C GLU A 662 -43.44 18.99 15.79
N ASN A 663 -42.88 19.47 14.67
CA ASN A 663 -43.39 20.57 13.84
C ASN A 663 -43.58 21.92 14.57
N LYS A 664 -42.89 22.13 15.69
CA LYS A 664 -42.87 23.39 16.45
C LYS A 664 -41.55 24.15 16.19
N PRO A 665 -41.59 25.48 15.98
CA PRO A 665 -40.37 26.28 15.81
C PRO A 665 -39.47 26.21 17.05
N LEU A 666 -38.20 25.92 16.83
CA LEU A 666 -37.15 25.95 17.84
C LEU A 666 -36.67 27.39 18.06
N PRO A 667 -36.53 27.84 19.32
CA PRO A 667 -35.94 29.15 19.62
C PRO A 667 -34.50 29.25 19.10
N LEU A 668 -34.17 30.36 18.45
CA LEU A 668 -32.81 30.64 17.97
C LEU A 668 -31.79 30.63 19.13
N GLY A 669 -30.61 30.07 18.91
CA GLY A 669 -29.54 29.98 19.92
C GLY A 669 -29.71 28.86 20.96
N LYS A 670 -30.59 27.88 20.71
CA LYS A 670 -30.71 26.65 21.50
C LYS A 670 -30.26 25.42 20.71
N GLY A 671 -29.42 24.60 21.32
CA GLY A 671 -28.93 23.33 20.79
C GLY A 671 -27.82 23.44 19.74
N LEU A 672 -27.00 22.40 19.64
CA LEU A 672 -25.85 22.33 18.72
C LEU A 672 -26.26 22.09 17.26
N GLU A 673 -27.54 21.85 16.98
CA GLU A 673 -28.08 21.60 15.65
C GLU A 673 -27.82 22.79 14.70
N GLN A 674 -27.94 24.03 15.20
CA GLN A 674 -27.67 25.22 14.39
C GLN A 674 -26.20 25.30 13.92
N GLU A 675 -25.26 24.86 14.77
CA GLU A 675 -23.83 24.85 14.44
C GLU A 675 -23.51 23.83 13.34
N VAL A 676 -24.15 22.67 13.37
CA VAL A 676 -23.98 21.62 12.34
C VAL A 676 -24.46 22.11 10.98
N ILE A 677 -25.59 22.82 10.94
CA ILE A 677 -26.13 23.42 9.71
C ILE A 677 -25.19 24.50 9.18
N GLN A 678 -24.70 25.40 10.04
CA GLN A 678 -23.81 26.49 9.63
C GLN A 678 -22.45 25.98 9.16
N SER A 679 -21.87 25.02 9.87
CA SER A 679 -20.54 24.46 9.57
C SER A 679 -20.54 23.47 8.41
N HIS A 680 -21.70 22.91 8.04
CA HIS A 680 -21.87 21.84 7.05
C HIS A 680 -21.01 20.60 7.38
N ARG A 681 -20.70 20.40 8.67
CA ARG A 681 -19.80 19.34 9.13
C ARG A 681 -20.39 18.62 10.33
N PRO A 682 -20.10 17.31 10.47
CA PRO A 682 -20.49 16.57 11.65
C PRO A 682 -19.81 17.13 12.90
N LEU A 683 -20.54 17.13 14.02
CA LEU A 683 -20.07 17.53 15.33
C LEU A 683 -20.33 16.40 16.33
N VAL A 684 -19.30 16.03 17.09
CA VAL A 684 -19.40 15.04 18.18
C VAL A 684 -18.83 15.64 19.45
N THR A 685 -19.46 15.32 20.57
CA THR A 685 -18.97 15.68 21.90
C THR A 685 -19.30 14.58 22.90
N ASP A 686 -18.39 14.38 23.85
CA ASP A 686 -18.55 13.53 25.03
C ASP A 686 -19.11 14.30 26.24
N ASP A 687 -19.24 15.63 26.13
CA ASP A 687 -19.84 16.52 27.12
C ASP A 687 -20.68 17.60 26.41
N TYR A 688 -21.95 17.28 26.16
CA TYR A 688 -22.90 18.12 25.44
C TYR A 688 -23.13 19.47 26.12
N GLU A 689 -23.29 19.49 27.44
CA GLU A 689 -23.50 20.75 28.17
C GLU A 689 -22.28 21.66 28.10
N ARG A 690 -21.08 21.10 28.22
CA ARG A 690 -19.85 21.87 28.09
C ARG A 690 -19.66 22.40 26.68
N GLU A 691 -19.87 21.58 25.66
CA GLU A 691 -19.75 22.02 24.26
C GLU A 691 -20.78 23.12 23.93
N CYS A 692 -22.01 23.03 24.47
CA CYS A 692 -23.01 24.10 24.38
C CYS A 692 -22.52 25.40 25.02
N ARG A 693 -21.94 25.34 26.24
CA ARG A 693 -21.38 26.50 26.95
C ARG A 693 -20.22 27.13 26.19
N ASP A 694 -19.29 26.31 25.70
CA ASP A 694 -18.10 26.76 24.97
C ASP A 694 -18.48 27.49 23.67
N ARG A 695 -19.62 27.12 23.07
CA ARG A 695 -20.18 27.74 21.86
C ARG A 695 -21.22 28.83 22.12
N THR A 696 -21.45 29.23 23.37
CA THR A 696 -22.47 30.24 23.74
C THR A 696 -23.89 29.90 23.29
N VAL A 697 -24.25 28.61 23.31
CA VAL A 697 -25.57 28.09 22.96
C VAL A 697 -26.22 27.47 24.20
N LEU A 698 -27.54 27.62 24.35
CA LEU A 698 -28.26 26.99 25.45
C LEU A 698 -28.59 25.51 25.13
N PRO A 699 -28.39 24.56 26.07
CA PRO A 699 -28.76 23.16 25.85
C PRO A 699 -30.26 23.03 25.50
N ASN A 700 -30.56 22.24 24.46
CA ASN A 700 -31.93 22.01 24.00
C ASN A 700 -32.58 20.77 24.65
N ALA A 701 -31.78 19.93 25.32
CA ALA A 701 -32.27 18.82 26.13
C ALA A 701 -31.51 18.77 27.46
N ALA A 702 -32.23 18.44 28.53
CA ALA A 702 -31.63 18.27 29.85
C ALA A 702 -31.06 16.83 30.01
N GLY A 703 -29.88 16.72 30.61
CA GLY A 703 -29.28 15.43 30.98
C GLY A 703 -28.54 14.69 29.86
N LEU A 704 -28.44 15.25 28.65
CA LEU A 704 -27.58 14.71 27.59
C LEU A 704 -26.10 14.86 27.96
N ILE A 705 -25.33 13.78 27.80
CA ILE A 705 -23.90 13.74 28.07
C ILE A 705 -23.13 13.60 26.76
N ALA A 706 -23.30 12.48 26.06
CA ALA A 706 -22.71 12.28 24.74
C ALA A 706 -23.69 12.67 23.64
N TRP A 707 -23.20 13.37 22.61
CA TRP A 707 -24.03 13.83 21.50
C TRP A 707 -23.25 13.79 20.19
N ALA A 708 -23.92 13.39 19.12
CA ALA A 708 -23.40 13.41 17.76
C ALA A 708 -24.46 13.96 16.81
N GLY A 709 -24.14 15.01 16.07
CA GLY A 709 -24.99 15.59 15.04
C GLY A 709 -24.28 15.60 13.69
N VAL A 710 -25.00 15.21 12.65
CA VAL A 710 -24.50 15.21 11.27
C VAL A 710 -25.46 16.00 10.37
N PRO A 711 -24.94 16.73 9.37
CA PRO A 711 -25.79 17.51 8.48
C PRO A 711 -26.57 16.58 7.53
N LEU A 712 -27.82 16.98 7.22
CA LEU A 712 -28.61 16.38 6.15
C LEU A 712 -28.36 17.18 4.87
N ASN A 713 -27.47 16.71 4.00
CA ASN A 713 -27.09 17.43 2.78
C ASN A 713 -27.87 16.93 1.56
N ALA A 714 -28.64 17.81 0.94
CA ALA A 714 -29.31 17.55 -0.33
C ALA A 714 -28.64 18.37 -1.44
N GLY A 715 -27.60 17.81 -2.06
CA GLY A 715 -26.81 18.52 -3.07
C GLY A 715 -25.91 19.59 -2.43
N ALA A 716 -26.15 20.87 -2.73
CA ALA A 716 -25.38 21.99 -2.19
C ALA A 716 -26.02 22.65 -0.95
N GLU A 717 -27.19 22.17 -0.51
CA GLU A 717 -27.97 22.74 0.59
C GLU A 717 -28.06 21.76 1.76
N THR A 718 -27.80 22.24 2.98
CA THR A 718 -28.02 21.49 4.22
C THR A 718 -29.44 21.75 4.73
N ILE A 719 -30.33 20.79 4.54
CA ILE A 719 -31.76 20.94 4.84
C ILE A 719 -32.10 20.74 6.32
N GLY A 720 -31.12 20.31 7.13
CA GLY A 720 -31.34 19.94 8.52
C GLY A 720 -30.19 19.18 9.17
N VAL A 721 -30.47 18.56 10.32
CA VAL A 721 -29.54 17.78 11.13
C VAL A 721 -30.18 16.47 11.56
N LEU A 722 -29.40 15.40 11.47
CA LEU A 722 -29.68 14.12 12.11
C LEU A 722 -28.79 14.03 13.35
N SER A 723 -29.39 13.88 14.53
CA SER A 723 -28.63 13.86 15.79
C SER A 723 -29.01 12.70 16.70
N LEU A 724 -28.00 12.14 17.36
CA LEU A 724 -28.09 11.09 18.37
C LEU A 724 -27.60 11.64 19.71
N GLY A 725 -28.21 11.17 20.80
CA GLY A 725 -27.82 11.52 22.15
C GLY A 725 -27.79 10.30 23.07
N SER A 726 -27.03 10.43 24.16
CA SER A 726 -27.04 9.51 25.29
C SER A 726 -26.91 10.26 26.61
N ARG A 727 -27.68 9.83 27.61
CA ARG A 727 -27.55 10.27 29.02
C ARG A 727 -26.61 9.38 29.84
N ASP A 728 -26.07 8.33 29.24
CA ASP A 728 -25.09 7.44 29.87
C ASP A 728 -23.66 7.95 29.61
N ALA A 729 -22.94 8.24 30.69
CA ALA A 729 -21.56 8.74 30.66
C ALA A 729 -20.54 7.72 30.12
N SER A 730 -20.91 6.44 29.98
CA SER A 730 -20.04 5.41 29.40
C SER A 730 -20.07 5.37 27.86
N VAL A 731 -21.06 6.03 27.25
CA VAL A 731 -21.23 6.04 25.79
C VAL A 731 -20.34 7.09 25.16
N VAL A 732 -19.52 6.70 24.20
CA VAL A 732 -18.70 7.60 23.38
C VAL A 732 -18.89 7.23 21.91
N TYR A 733 -19.25 8.22 21.08
CA TYR A 733 -19.41 8.02 19.64
C TYR A 733 -18.06 8.02 18.93
N THR A 734 -17.73 6.91 18.27
CA THR A 734 -16.47 6.75 17.53
C THR A 734 -16.53 7.44 16.17
N SER A 735 -15.35 7.77 15.61
CA SER A 735 -15.25 8.34 14.25
C SER A 735 -15.89 7.46 13.17
N GLU A 736 -15.83 6.14 13.33
CA GLU A 736 -16.47 5.19 12.42
C GLU A 736 -18.00 5.27 12.47
N GLN A 737 -18.57 5.36 13.68
CA GLN A 737 -20.01 5.55 13.87
C GLN A 737 -20.48 6.90 13.30
N ILE A 738 -19.70 7.98 13.48
CA ILE A 738 -20.03 9.30 12.94
C ILE A 738 -19.99 9.29 11.41
N ASN A 739 -18.96 8.69 10.81
CA ASN A 739 -18.85 8.59 9.35
C ASN A 739 -20.03 7.80 8.76
N LEU A 740 -20.44 6.73 9.44
CA LEU A 740 -21.59 5.94 9.02
C LEU A 740 -22.90 6.74 9.17
N LEU A 741 -23.09 7.42 10.31
CA LEU A 741 -24.24 8.29 10.55
C LEU A 741 -24.34 9.40 9.51
N HIS A 742 -23.22 10.03 9.15
CA HIS A 742 -23.15 11.07 8.12
C HIS A 742 -23.51 10.51 6.73
N ALA A 743 -23.03 9.32 6.38
CA ALA A 743 -23.41 8.66 5.14
C ALA A 743 -24.91 8.27 5.10
N ILE A 744 -25.49 7.88 6.24
CA ILE A 744 -26.94 7.66 6.37
C ILE A 744 -27.70 8.97 6.17
N ALA A 745 -27.23 10.06 6.78
CA ALA A 745 -27.82 11.39 6.66
C ALA A 745 -27.80 11.91 5.22
N ASP A 746 -26.69 11.76 4.50
CA ASP A 746 -26.58 12.15 3.08
C ASP A 746 -27.60 11.38 2.21
N GLN A 747 -27.82 10.09 2.47
CA GLN A 747 -28.83 9.31 1.75
C GLN A 747 -30.26 9.70 2.16
N ALA A 748 -30.48 9.93 3.45
CA ALA A 748 -31.78 10.31 4.00
C ALA A 748 -32.23 11.69 3.50
N ALA A 749 -31.30 12.65 3.36
CA ALA A 749 -31.60 14.01 2.96
C ALA A 749 -32.34 14.08 1.61
N GLY A 750 -31.87 13.33 0.60
CA GLY A 750 -32.53 13.28 -0.72
C GLY A 750 -33.95 12.70 -0.66
N ALA A 751 -34.18 11.68 0.16
CA ALA A 751 -35.49 11.07 0.34
C ALA A 751 -36.45 11.98 1.12
N ILE A 752 -35.97 12.66 2.16
CA ILE A 752 -36.73 13.67 2.92
C ILE A 752 -37.18 14.81 1.99
N VAL A 753 -36.28 15.34 1.15
CA VAL A 753 -36.61 16.38 0.17
C VAL A 753 -37.66 15.88 -0.81
N LYS A 754 -37.46 14.70 -1.40
CA LYS A 754 -38.40 14.11 -2.35
C LYS A 754 -39.79 13.91 -1.75
N ALA A 755 -39.87 13.37 -0.54
CA ALA A 755 -41.13 13.13 0.15
C ALA A 755 -41.83 14.44 0.56
N ARG A 756 -41.08 15.46 1.01
CA ARG A 756 -41.60 16.79 1.29
C ARG A 756 -42.20 17.43 0.04
N LEU A 757 -41.46 17.43 -1.08
CA LEU A 757 -41.91 17.96 -2.36
C LEU A 757 -43.14 17.22 -2.89
N LEU A 758 -43.19 15.89 -2.76
CA LEU A 758 -44.34 15.11 -3.18
C LEU A 758 -45.58 15.44 -2.33
N LYS A 759 -45.43 15.51 -1.00
CA LYS A 759 -46.52 15.88 -0.08
C LYS A 759 -47.07 17.27 -0.38
N GLU A 760 -46.19 18.22 -0.69
CA GLU A 760 -46.59 19.57 -1.10
C GLU A 760 -47.30 19.58 -2.46
N SER A 761 -46.78 18.84 -3.45
CA SER A 761 -47.40 18.68 -4.76
C SER A 761 -48.80 18.04 -4.67
N GLU A 762 -48.96 17.02 -3.83
CA GLU A 762 -50.26 16.40 -3.57
C GLU A 762 -51.23 17.37 -2.91
N ARG A 763 -50.78 18.13 -1.91
CA ARG A 763 -51.60 19.16 -1.24
C ARG A 763 -52.10 20.19 -2.24
N ARG A 764 -51.22 20.71 -3.09
CA ARG A 764 -51.57 21.67 -4.17
C ARG A 764 -52.54 21.06 -5.18
N THR A 765 -52.33 19.80 -5.57
CA THR A 765 -53.24 19.09 -6.48
C THR A 765 -54.64 18.96 -5.88
N ARG A 766 -54.74 18.58 -4.61
CA ARG A 766 -56.05 18.50 -3.91
C ARG A 766 -56.74 19.86 -3.85
N GLN A 767 -56.02 20.92 -3.51
CA GLN A 767 -56.55 22.29 -3.49
C GLN A 767 -57.10 22.74 -4.85
N LEU A 768 -56.35 22.47 -5.94
CA LEU A 768 -56.79 22.79 -7.31
C LEU A 768 -58.00 21.96 -7.76
N THR A 769 -58.07 20.68 -7.40
CA THR A 769 -59.22 19.83 -7.70
C THR A 769 -60.47 20.36 -7.01
N SER A 770 -60.40 20.66 -5.70
CA SER A 770 -61.52 21.24 -4.96
C SER A 770 -61.97 22.58 -5.56
N LEU A 771 -61.03 23.46 -5.92
CA LEU A 771 -61.35 24.74 -6.57
C LEU A 771 -62.05 24.53 -7.93
N ASN A 772 -61.57 23.62 -8.77
CA ASN A 772 -62.19 23.32 -10.06
C ASN A 772 -63.60 22.72 -9.94
N GLU A 773 -63.82 21.83 -8.97
CA GLU A 773 -65.14 21.23 -8.73
C GLU A 773 -66.17 22.29 -8.33
N VAL A 774 -65.80 23.18 -7.41
CA VAL A 774 -66.66 24.27 -6.95
C VAL A 774 -66.89 25.28 -8.08
N ALA A 775 -65.84 25.70 -8.78
CA ALA A 775 -65.90 26.59 -9.95
C ALA A 775 -66.90 26.11 -11.02
N ARG A 776 -66.89 24.81 -11.32
CA ARG A 776 -67.78 24.20 -12.31
C ARG A 776 -69.24 24.20 -11.86
N SER A 777 -69.50 23.97 -10.57
CA SER A 777 -70.84 24.06 -9.99
C SER A 777 -71.44 25.45 -10.18
N LEU A 778 -70.65 26.50 -9.89
CA LEU A 778 -71.10 27.90 -9.99
C LEU A 778 -71.50 28.31 -11.41
N THR A 779 -70.74 27.90 -12.44
CA THR A 779 -71.07 28.26 -13.84
C THR A 779 -72.36 27.64 -14.38
N SER A 780 -72.97 26.68 -13.68
CA SER A 780 -74.20 26.01 -14.12
C SER A 780 -75.50 26.69 -13.64
N THR A 781 -75.41 27.64 -12.71
CA THR A 781 -76.56 28.33 -12.12
C THR A 781 -76.85 29.64 -12.86
N LEU A 782 -78.03 29.76 -13.47
CA LEU A 782 -78.44 30.93 -14.27
C LEU A 782 -79.23 32.00 -13.49
N SER A 783 -79.62 31.69 -12.24
CA SER A 783 -80.31 32.62 -11.34
C SER A 783 -79.27 33.37 -10.50
N VAL A 784 -79.25 34.70 -10.60
CA VAL A 784 -78.27 35.55 -9.89
C VAL A 784 -78.36 35.36 -8.38
N ASP A 785 -79.54 35.43 -7.77
CA ASP A 785 -79.69 35.30 -6.31
C ASP A 785 -79.29 33.91 -5.80
N THR A 786 -79.68 32.86 -6.52
CA THR A 786 -79.29 31.48 -6.16
C THR A 786 -77.78 31.28 -6.28
N LEU A 787 -77.16 31.89 -7.29
CA LEU A 787 -75.73 31.83 -7.52
C LEU A 787 -74.95 32.58 -6.42
N LEU A 788 -75.36 33.79 -6.04
CA LEU A 788 -74.71 34.55 -4.96
C LEU A 788 -74.72 33.79 -3.63
N HIS A 789 -75.83 33.12 -3.30
CA HIS A 789 -75.91 32.28 -2.10
C HIS A 789 -74.93 31.09 -2.16
N GLN A 790 -74.88 30.40 -3.30
CA GLN A 790 -73.95 29.27 -3.52
C GLN A 790 -72.48 29.69 -3.47
N ILE A 791 -72.16 30.89 -3.99
CA ILE A 791 -70.81 31.45 -3.96
C ILE A 791 -70.34 31.64 -2.52
N LEU A 792 -71.17 32.26 -1.67
CA LEU A 792 -70.81 32.51 -0.27
C LEU A 792 -70.62 31.20 0.51
N GLN A 793 -71.56 30.26 0.41
CA GLN A 793 -71.44 28.95 1.07
C GLN A 793 -70.20 28.18 0.62
N SER A 794 -69.87 28.27 -0.67
CA SER A 794 -68.69 27.62 -1.22
C SER A 794 -67.40 28.26 -0.72
N ALA A 795 -67.34 29.59 -0.61
CA ALA A 795 -66.20 30.30 -0.03
C ALA A 795 -65.96 29.91 1.43
N GLU A 796 -67.03 29.84 2.23
CA GLU A 796 -66.95 29.41 3.63
C GLU A 796 -66.49 27.96 3.77
N SER A 797 -66.98 27.06 2.91
CA SER A 797 -66.57 25.66 2.92
C SER A 797 -65.14 25.46 2.44
N LEU A 798 -64.67 26.26 1.49
CA LEU A 798 -63.32 26.16 0.92
C LEU A 798 -62.25 26.52 1.96
N LEU A 799 -62.53 27.50 2.82
CA LEU A 799 -61.62 27.95 3.88
C LEU A 799 -62.03 27.52 5.30
N ASN A 800 -63.12 26.78 5.44
CA ASN A 800 -63.67 26.28 6.70
C ASN A 800 -63.89 27.39 7.76
N CYS A 801 -64.65 28.43 7.39
CA CYS A 801 -64.87 29.62 8.22
C CYS A 801 -66.15 29.54 9.07
N GLU A 802 -66.22 30.37 10.12
CA GLU A 802 -67.36 30.47 11.04
C GLU A 802 -68.51 31.31 10.46
N ALA A 803 -68.18 32.37 9.73
CA ALA A 803 -69.13 33.31 9.13
C ALA A 803 -68.58 33.90 7.83
N GLY A 804 -69.45 34.55 7.08
CA GLY A 804 -69.09 35.20 5.81
C GLY A 804 -70.15 36.18 5.33
N SER A 805 -69.74 37.05 4.42
CA SER A 805 -70.62 38.03 3.79
C SER A 805 -70.29 38.17 2.31
N LEU A 806 -71.31 38.44 1.50
CA LEU A 806 -71.17 38.80 0.09
C LEU A 806 -71.86 40.13 -0.15
N LEU A 807 -71.07 41.12 -0.52
CA LEU A 807 -71.53 42.46 -0.82
C LEU A 807 -71.44 42.74 -2.32
N MET A 808 -72.49 43.32 -2.89
CA MET A 808 -72.53 43.73 -4.29
C MET A 808 -72.61 45.25 -4.41
N ILE A 809 -71.94 45.82 -5.41
CA ILE A 809 -72.02 47.25 -5.68
C ILE A 809 -73.39 47.56 -6.29
N ASP A 810 -74.09 48.54 -5.71
CA ASP A 810 -75.29 49.11 -6.32
C ASP A 810 -74.90 50.14 -7.37
N GLU A 811 -75.24 49.89 -8.63
CA GLU A 811 -74.86 50.77 -9.75
C GLU A 811 -75.51 52.17 -9.68
N THR A 812 -76.58 52.33 -8.89
CA THR A 812 -77.30 53.61 -8.79
C THR A 812 -76.72 54.55 -7.73
N THR A 813 -76.29 54.02 -6.58
CA THR A 813 -75.73 54.85 -5.49
C THR A 813 -74.21 54.74 -5.37
N GLY A 814 -73.61 53.70 -5.98
CA GLY A 814 -72.18 53.42 -5.87
C GLY A 814 -71.74 52.77 -4.56
N GLU A 815 -72.67 52.40 -3.68
CA GLU A 815 -72.36 51.79 -2.36
C GLU A 815 -72.35 50.26 -2.42
N LEU A 816 -71.63 49.63 -1.48
CA LEU A 816 -71.67 48.17 -1.28
C LEU A 816 -72.89 47.79 -0.46
N VAL A 817 -73.66 46.81 -0.93
CA VAL A 817 -74.86 46.32 -0.25
C VAL A 817 -74.66 44.87 0.15
N TYR A 818 -74.88 44.55 1.42
CA TYR A 818 -74.90 43.17 1.90
C TYR A 818 -76.06 42.41 1.24
N ARG A 819 -75.73 41.51 0.30
CA ARG A 819 -76.71 40.69 -0.41
C ARG A 819 -76.98 39.39 0.30
N PHE A 820 -75.92 38.76 0.80
CA PHE A 820 -76.00 37.53 1.58
C PHE A 820 -75.01 37.59 2.73
N VAL A 821 -75.44 37.12 3.90
CA VAL A 821 -74.63 37.03 5.11
C VAL A 821 -74.92 35.70 5.77
N THR A 822 -73.88 35.06 6.29
CA THR A 822 -73.91 33.78 7.00
C THR A 822 -73.22 33.97 8.35
N GLY A 823 -73.86 33.52 9.42
CA GLY A 823 -73.40 33.74 10.80
C GLY A 823 -74.49 34.34 11.70
N PRO A 824 -74.19 34.56 12.99
CA PRO A 824 -75.19 34.98 13.98
C PRO A 824 -75.89 36.31 13.67
N ASP A 825 -75.21 37.23 12.96
CA ASP A 825 -75.71 38.58 12.66
C ASP A 825 -76.31 38.71 11.25
N ALA A 826 -76.64 37.60 10.60
CA ALA A 826 -77.10 37.62 9.21
C ALA A 826 -78.37 38.48 9.01
N GLU A 827 -79.35 38.40 9.92
CA GLU A 827 -80.62 39.12 9.78
C GLU A 827 -80.49 40.64 9.92
N SER A 828 -79.51 41.14 10.68
CA SER A 828 -79.34 42.59 10.92
C SER A 828 -78.49 43.28 9.85
N LEU A 829 -77.64 42.52 9.16
CA LEU A 829 -76.71 43.04 8.15
C LEU A 829 -77.27 43.00 6.72
N ILE A 830 -78.15 42.05 6.38
CA ILE A 830 -78.73 41.94 5.03
C ILE A 830 -79.46 43.24 4.65
N GLY A 831 -79.10 43.80 3.48
CA GLY A 831 -79.67 45.05 2.97
C GLY A 831 -79.01 46.34 3.50
N SER A 832 -78.14 46.25 4.51
CA SER A 832 -77.33 47.40 4.94
C SER A 832 -76.29 47.80 3.88
N ARG A 833 -75.81 49.05 3.95
CA ARG A 833 -74.99 49.68 2.90
C ARG A 833 -73.69 50.24 3.48
N ILE A 834 -72.59 50.08 2.76
CA ILE A 834 -71.26 50.59 3.09
C ILE A 834 -70.75 51.50 1.94
N PRO A 835 -70.35 52.75 2.22
CA PRO A 835 -69.69 53.61 1.23
C PRO A 835 -68.36 53.03 0.72
N LEU A 836 -68.01 53.29 -0.54
CA LEU A 836 -66.70 52.88 -1.07
C LEU A 836 -65.55 53.57 -0.33
N GLY A 837 -64.52 52.80 0.01
CA GLY A 837 -63.36 53.28 0.80
C GLY A 837 -63.56 53.28 2.32
N GLU A 838 -64.78 53.01 2.82
CA GLU A 838 -65.04 52.82 4.25
C GLU A 838 -65.05 51.32 4.62
N GLY A 839 -64.52 50.99 5.79
CA GLY A 839 -64.37 49.60 6.24
C GLY A 839 -63.36 48.79 5.41
N LEU A 840 -63.10 47.55 5.85
CA LEU A 840 -62.20 46.64 5.13
C LEU A 840 -62.79 46.20 3.78
N ALA A 841 -64.11 46.00 3.70
CA ALA A 841 -64.84 45.72 2.45
C ALA A 841 -64.68 46.84 1.40
N GLY A 842 -64.97 48.09 1.80
CA GLY A 842 -64.92 49.25 0.90
C GLY A 842 -63.51 49.55 0.42
N LYS A 843 -62.51 49.35 1.29
CA LYS A 843 -61.09 49.49 0.94
C LYS A 843 -60.63 48.44 -0.06
N ALA A 844 -61.01 47.16 0.12
CA ALA A 844 -60.64 46.09 -0.81
C ALA A 844 -61.18 46.35 -2.22
N VAL A 845 -62.39 46.91 -2.33
CA VAL A 845 -62.99 47.32 -3.61
C VAL A 845 -62.27 48.53 -4.20
N GLN A 846 -62.00 49.57 -3.39
CA GLN A 846 -61.31 50.78 -3.85
C GLN A 846 -59.89 50.49 -4.36
N GLU A 847 -59.14 49.65 -3.66
CA GLU A 847 -57.77 49.29 -3.99
C GLU A 847 -57.69 48.13 -5.01
N SER A 848 -58.82 47.49 -5.34
CA SER A 848 -58.90 46.30 -6.21
C SER A 848 -57.92 45.20 -5.81
N ARG A 849 -57.76 44.97 -4.51
CA ARG A 849 -56.86 43.94 -3.96
C ARG A 849 -57.45 43.25 -2.73
N PRO A 850 -57.10 41.98 -2.49
CA PRO A 850 -57.45 41.29 -1.26
C PRO A 850 -56.87 41.97 -0.02
N ILE A 851 -57.57 41.87 1.11
CA ILE A 851 -57.12 42.34 2.42
C ILE A 851 -57.17 41.17 3.41
N LEU A 852 -56.01 40.85 3.99
CA LEU A 852 -55.82 39.81 5.00
C LEU A 852 -55.60 40.48 6.36
N ALA A 853 -56.50 40.23 7.32
CA ALA A 853 -56.43 40.80 8.66
C ALA A 853 -56.54 39.69 9.73
N ASN A 854 -55.40 39.17 10.18
CA ASN A 854 -55.32 38.14 11.25
C ASN A 854 -55.40 38.71 12.69
N ASP A 855 -55.77 39.99 12.80
CA ASP A 855 -56.14 40.66 14.05
C ASP A 855 -56.89 41.94 13.65
N VAL A 856 -58.21 41.83 13.47
CA VAL A 856 -59.03 42.94 12.96
C VAL A 856 -58.97 44.17 13.86
N ARG A 857 -58.73 44.01 15.17
CA ARG A 857 -58.67 45.12 16.14
C ARG A 857 -57.40 45.97 15.99
N ARG A 858 -56.36 45.44 15.33
CA ARG A 858 -55.15 46.21 14.99
C ARG A 858 -55.28 46.99 13.68
N MET A 859 -56.34 46.76 12.90
CA MET A 859 -56.55 47.41 11.63
C MET A 859 -57.21 48.78 11.83
N LYS A 860 -56.57 49.85 11.37
CA LYS A 860 -57.09 51.23 11.50
C LYS A 860 -58.42 51.46 10.78
N ASP A 861 -58.67 50.69 9.73
CA ASP A 861 -59.85 50.82 8.87
C ASP A 861 -60.98 49.86 9.28
N PHE A 862 -60.83 49.16 10.42
CA PHE A 862 -61.90 48.37 11.01
C PHE A 862 -62.86 49.29 11.77
N VAL A 863 -64.12 49.30 11.36
CA VAL A 863 -65.18 50.09 11.99
C VAL A 863 -66.04 49.14 12.81
N GLU A 864 -65.96 49.23 14.14
CA GLU A 864 -66.93 48.58 15.03
C GLU A 864 -68.28 49.30 14.90
N HIS A 865 -69.37 48.54 14.73
CA HIS A 865 -70.74 49.05 14.80
C HIS A 865 -71.36 48.67 16.16
N PRO A 866 -71.18 49.46 17.23
CA PRO A 866 -71.56 49.11 18.59
C PRO A 866 -73.08 49.13 18.88
N GLU A 867 -73.95 49.50 17.93
CA GLU A 867 -75.39 49.69 18.20
C GLU A 867 -76.28 48.46 17.94
N GLN A 868 -75.71 47.31 17.56
CA GLN A 868 -76.45 46.05 17.44
C GLN A 868 -75.79 45.02 18.36
N GLY A 869 -76.54 44.50 19.33
CA GLY A 869 -76.07 43.56 20.35
C GLY A 869 -75.65 42.18 19.81
N SER A 870 -74.69 42.17 18.88
CA SER A 870 -74.06 40.98 18.32
C SER A 870 -73.25 40.25 19.40
N THR A 871 -73.43 38.94 19.45
CA THR A 871 -72.65 38.01 20.27
C THR A 871 -71.45 37.41 19.52
N PHE A 872 -71.19 37.84 18.28
CA PHE A 872 -70.12 37.31 17.43
C PHE A 872 -68.85 38.18 17.52
N ASP A 873 -67.70 37.57 17.85
CA ASP A 873 -66.40 38.25 17.95
C ASP A 873 -65.55 37.97 16.70
N PRO A 874 -65.45 38.91 15.74
CA PRO A 874 -64.57 38.76 14.58
C PRO A 874 -63.11 38.92 15.04
N ARG A 875 -62.29 37.87 14.89
CA ARG A 875 -60.85 37.85 15.22
C ARG A 875 -60.00 38.04 13.97
N ASP A 876 -60.30 37.22 12.96
CA ASP A 876 -59.58 37.15 11.69
C ASP A 876 -60.55 37.38 10.54
N LEU A 877 -60.16 38.22 9.57
CA LEU A 877 -60.97 38.57 8.41
C LEU A 877 -60.14 38.47 7.13
N LEU A 878 -60.70 37.82 6.12
CA LEU A 878 -60.16 37.81 4.76
C LEU A 878 -61.22 38.37 3.80
N VAL A 879 -60.87 39.49 3.16
CA VAL A 879 -61.75 40.25 2.27
C VAL A 879 -61.18 40.19 0.85
N VAL A 880 -61.95 39.73 -0.12
CA VAL A 880 -61.48 39.49 -1.48
C VAL A 880 -62.47 40.05 -2.51
N PRO A 881 -62.05 40.98 -3.39
CA PRO A 881 -62.94 41.61 -4.36
C PRO A 881 -63.39 40.61 -5.46
N LEU A 882 -64.65 40.72 -5.87
CA LEU A 882 -65.20 40.05 -7.05
C LEU A 882 -64.87 40.89 -8.29
N GLN A 883 -63.79 40.53 -8.99
CA GLN A 883 -63.27 41.32 -10.11
C GLN A 883 -63.32 40.55 -11.43
N ILE A 884 -63.75 41.23 -12.50
CA ILE A 884 -63.69 40.75 -13.89
C ILE A 884 -63.00 41.81 -14.72
N LYS A 885 -61.85 41.47 -15.32
CA LYS A 885 -60.98 42.43 -16.03
C LYS A 885 -60.66 43.61 -15.08
N ASP A 886 -60.97 44.84 -15.48
CA ASP A 886 -60.68 46.06 -14.70
C ASP A 886 -61.88 46.54 -13.86
N ARG A 887 -62.92 45.70 -13.69
CA ARG A 887 -64.15 46.07 -12.99
C ARG A 887 -64.40 45.18 -11.79
N VAL A 888 -64.51 45.78 -10.60
CA VAL A 888 -64.99 45.12 -9.37
C VAL A 888 -66.51 45.22 -9.32
N SER A 889 -67.21 44.11 -9.12
CA SER A 889 -68.68 44.05 -9.03
C SER A 889 -69.19 43.89 -7.59
N GLY A 890 -68.31 43.53 -6.66
CA GLY A 890 -68.63 43.24 -5.27
C GLY A 890 -67.41 42.74 -4.50
N VAL A 891 -67.62 42.17 -3.32
CA VAL A 891 -66.58 41.62 -2.46
C VAL A 891 -67.14 40.45 -1.64
N ILE A 892 -66.30 39.45 -1.37
CA ILE A 892 -66.57 38.38 -0.41
C ILE A 892 -65.72 38.62 0.83
N GLU A 893 -66.33 38.49 2.00
CA GLU A 893 -65.63 38.46 3.28
C GLU A 893 -65.86 37.11 3.95
N VAL A 894 -64.80 36.54 4.51
CA VAL A 894 -64.89 35.36 5.38
C VAL A 894 -64.25 35.67 6.73
N VAL A 895 -64.89 35.22 7.79
CA VAL A 895 -64.55 35.57 9.18
C VAL A 895 -64.27 34.32 9.98
N ASN A 896 -63.15 34.34 10.73
CA ASN A 896 -62.68 33.31 11.65
C ASN A 896 -62.58 31.90 11.04
N ARG A 897 -61.37 31.34 10.94
CA ARG A 897 -61.23 29.92 10.63
C ARG A 897 -61.69 29.06 11.80
N LYS A 898 -62.45 28.00 11.52
CA LYS A 898 -62.97 27.07 12.56
C LYS A 898 -61.88 26.27 13.28
N ASP A 899 -60.69 26.15 12.69
CA ASP A 899 -59.53 25.48 13.30
C ASP A 899 -58.71 26.41 14.22
N GLY A 900 -59.07 27.70 14.32
CA GLY A 900 -58.40 28.68 15.16
C GLY A 900 -57.03 29.15 14.65
N LEU A 901 -56.65 28.77 13.43
CA LEU A 901 -55.42 29.25 12.78
C LEU A 901 -55.66 30.58 12.07
N PRO A 902 -54.64 31.46 11.96
CA PRO A 902 -54.73 32.68 11.16
C PRO A 902 -54.85 32.34 9.66
N PHE A 903 -55.43 33.24 8.88
CA PHE A 903 -55.42 33.11 7.42
C PHE A 903 -53.99 33.30 6.87
N THR A 904 -53.63 32.48 5.90
CA THR A 904 -52.33 32.49 5.23
C THR A 904 -52.42 33.15 3.86
N GLN A 905 -51.26 33.46 3.27
CA GLN A 905 -51.20 33.95 1.90
C GLN A 905 -51.76 32.93 0.89
N ASP A 906 -51.55 31.63 1.13
CA ASP A 906 -52.14 30.56 0.32
C ASP A 906 -53.68 30.59 0.38
N ASP A 907 -54.27 30.88 1.54
CA ASP A 907 -55.73 31.01 1.69
C ASP A 907 -56.26 32.23 0.92
N GLN A 908 -55.53 33.35 0.97
CA GLN A 908 -55.82 34.55 0.18
C GLN A 908 -55.76 34.26 -1.32
N GLU A 909 -54.71 33.59 -1.80
CA GLU A 909 -54.54 33.23 -3.21
C GLU A 909 -55.63 32.26 -3.67
N LEU A 910 -55.99 31.27 -2.84
CA LEU A 910 -57.06 30.32 -3.09
C LEU A 910 -58.43 31.01 -3.20
N LEU A 911 -58.75 31.92 -2.27
CA LEU A 911 -60.02 32.66 -2.32
C LEU A 911 -60.04 33.72 -3.44
N ALA A 912 -58.90 34.32 -3.79
CA ALA A 912 -58.76 35.21 -4.96
C ALA A 912 -59.02 34.47 -6.28
N ALA A 913 -58.49 33.25 -6.43
CA ALA A 913 -58.76 32.41 -7.58
C ALA A 913 -60.25 32.02 -7.65
N PHE A 914 -60.84 31.66 -6.50
CA PHE A 914 -62.26 31.33 -6.40
C PHE A 914 -63.17 32.52 -6.76
N THR A 915 -62.93 33.69 -6.16
CA THR A 915 -63.71 34.93 -6.40
C THR A 915 -63.63 35.40 -7.85
N SER A 916 -62.47 35.23 -8.50
CA SER A 916 -62.32 35.53 -9.94
C SER A 916 -63.27 34.69 -10.79
N GLN A 917 -63.39 33.40 -10.51
CA GLN A 917 -64.31 32.52 -11.21
C GLN A 917 -65.78 32.80 -10.85
N ALA A 918 -66.05 33.10 -9.58
CA ALA A 918 -67.37 33.47 -9.10
C ALA A 918 -67.88 34.75 -9.77
N ALA A 919 -67.01 35.75 -9.95
CA ALA A 919 -67.34 36.99 -10.65
C ALA A 919 -67.75 36.71 -12.11
N VAL A 920 -67.00 35.87 -12.84
CA VAL A 920 -67.37 35.44 -14.21
C VAL A 920 -68.73 34.76 -14.25
N ALA A 921 -69.04 33.88 -13.29
CA ALA A 921 -70.35 33.23 -13.20
C ALA A 921 -71.48 34.24 -12.94
N ILE A 922 -71.27 35.21 -12.05
CA ILE A 922 -72.25 36.27 -11.74
C ILE A 922 -72.56 37.10 -13.00
N GLU A 923 -71.54 37.50 -13.75
CA GLU A 923 -71.72 38.28 -14.98
C GLU A 923 -72.46 37.47 -16.05
N ASN A 924 -72.16 36.18 -16.20
CA ASN A 924 -72.88 35.31 -17.13
C ASN A 924 -74.36 35.16 -16.76
N ALA A 925 -74.68 34.96 -15.48
CA ALA A 925 -76.07 34.88 -15.01
C ALA A 925 -76.80 36.21 -15.25
N ARG A 926 -76.13 37.35 -14.97
CA ARG A 926 -76.68 38.69 -15.22
C ARG A 926 -76.98 38.93 -16.70
N LEU A 927 -76.06 38.61 -17.60
CA LEU A 927 -76.25 38.74 -19.05
C LEU A 927 -77.39 37.86 -19.57
N TYR A 928 -77.53 36.65 -19.02
CA TYR A 928 -78.63 35.75 -19.36
C TYR A 928 -79.99 36.35 -18.95
N THR A 929 -80.12 36.85 -17.72
CA THR A 929 -81.35 37.48 -17.23
C THR A 929 -81.74 38.69 -18.08
N LEU A 930 -80.78 39.54 -18.48
CA LEU A 930 -81.04 40.69 -19.36
C LEU A 930 -81.56 40.26 -20.75
N THR A 931 -81.00 39.18 -21.31
CA THR A 931 -81.41 38.67 -22.63
C THR A 931 -82.83 38.09 -22.59
N ASP A 932 -83.16 37.34 -21.54
CA ASP A 932 -84.49 36.74 -21.36
C ASP A 932 -85.58 37.81 -21.18
N GLN A 933 -85.31 38.85 -20.39
CA GLN A 933 -86.22 39.99 -20.21
C GLN A 933 -86.46 40.76 -21.52
N ALA A 934 -85.40 41.01 -22.30
CA ALA A 934 -85.53 41.68 -23.60
C ALA A 934 -86.36 40.84 -24.60
N LEU A 935 -86.19 39.51 -24.59
CA LEU A 935 -86.96 38.60 -25.44
C LEU A 935 -88.44 38.58 -25.02
N ALA A 936 -88.72 38.51 -23.72
CA ALA A 936 -90.08 38.52 -23.19
C ALA A 936 -90.85 39.79 -23.59
N ALA A 937 -90.22 40.97 -23.45
CA ALA A 937 -90.81 42.25 -23.88
C ALA A 937 -91.13 42.26 -25.39
N ARG A 938 -90.26 41.67 -26.22
CA ARG A 938 -90.46 41.61 -27.67
C ARG A 938 -91.58 40.67 -28.10
N VAL A 939 -91.76 39.54 -27.39
CA VAL A 939 -92.86 38.60 -27.63
C VAL A 939 -94.20 39.25 -27.28
N GLU A 940 -94.26 39.99 -26.19
CA GLU A 940 -95.47 40.72 -25.76
C GLU A 940 -95.90 41.75 -26.82
N GLU A 941 -94.96 42.56 -27.33
CA GLU A 941 -95.20 43.54 -28.40
C GLU A 941 -95.81 42.89 -29.66
N LEU A 942 -95.25 41.78 -30.13
CA LEU A 942 -95.73 41.06 -31.32
C LEU A 942 -97.11 40.43 -31.10
N SER A 943 -97.41 39.95 -29.90
CA SER A 943 -98.69 39.33 -29.57
C SER A 943 -99.86 40.32 -29.64
N VAL A 944 -99.62 41.58 -29.25
CA VAL A 944 -100.60 42.67 -29.34
C VAL A 944 -100.91 42.98 -30.80
N MET A 945 -99.89 43.05 -31.65
CA MET A 945 -100.04 43.31 -33.09
C MET A 945 -100.90 42.24 -33.78
N GLN A 946 -100.60 40.96 -33.55
CA GLN A 946 -101.36 39.85 -34.16
C GLN A 946 -102.83 39.80 -33.72
N ARG A 947 -103.14 40.22 -32.49
CA ARG A 947 -104.53 40.29 -32.01
C ARG A 947 -105.33 41.32 -32.80
N ILE A 948 -104.72 42.49 -33.07
CA ILE A 948 -105.35 43.58 -33.83
C ILE A 948 -105.60 43.16 -35.28
N ASP A 949 -104.62 42.50 -35.92
CA ASP A 949 -104.77 42.00 -37.30
C ASP A 949 -105.93 41.00 -37.43
N ARG A 950 -106.16 40.15 -36.42
CA ARG A 950 -107.30 39.21 -36.43
C ARG A 950 -108.63 39.92 -36.29
N GLU A 951 -108.74 40.92 -35.41
CA GLU A 951 -109.99 41.68 -35.24
C GLU A 951 -110.38 42.45 -36.50
N LEU A 952 -109.41 43.02 -37.22
CA LEU A 952 -109.64 43.69 -38.50
C LEU A 952 -110.12 42.71 -39.58
N ASN A 953 -109.43 41.57 -39.76
CA ASN A 953 -109.77 40.60 -40.81
C ASN A 953 -111.08 39.83 -40.54
N ALA A 954 -111.51 39.71 -39.29
CA ALA A 954 -112.77 39.04 -38.93
C ALA A 954 -114.01 39.91 -39.21
N SER A 955 -113.85 41.22 -39.45
CA SER A 955 -114.96 42.13 -39.69
C SER A 955 -115.38 42.13 -41.18
N LEU A 956 -116.38 41.31 -41.54
CA LEU A 956 -117.02 41.36 -42.87
C LEU A 956 -117.99 42.54 -43.03
N ASN A 957 -118.19 43.35 -41.99
CA ASN A 957 -118.99 44.57 -42.05
C ASN A 957 -118.07 45.78 -42.28
N VAL A 958 -118.15 46.34 -43.49
CA VAL A 958 -117.36 47.50 -43.93
C VAL A 958 -117.49 48.69 -42.97
N GLU A 959 -118.70 48.93 -42.43
CA GLU A 959 -118.95 50.02 -41.50
C GLU A 959 -118.17 49.83 -40.19
N ARG A 960 -118.19 48.61 -39.65
CA ARG A 960 -117.42 48.25 -38.44
C ARG A 960 -115.92 48.30 -38.69
N ALA A 961 -115.46 47.85 -39.85
CA ALA A 961 -114.04 47.93 -40.23
C ALA A 961 -113.57 49.40 -40.34
N ILE A 962 -114.38 50.29 -40.90
CA ILE A 962 -114.09 51.72 -41.00
C ILE A 962 -114.01 52.35 -39.60
N HIS A 963 -114.95 52.05 -38.70
CA HIS A 963 -114.91 52.55 -37.32
C HIS A 963 -113.70 52.04 -36.52
N ILE A 964 -113.35 50.76 -36.68
CA ILE A 964 -112.15 50.20 -36.04
C ILE A 964 -110.90 50.86 -36.61
N THR A 965 -110.84 51.05 -37.93
CA THR A 965 -109.71 51.73 -38.60
C THR A 965 -109.58 53.17 -38.13
N LEU A 966 -110.68 53.91 -38.02
CA LEU A 966 -110.70 55.28 -37.52
C LEU A 966 -110.23 55.34 -36.06
N ALA A 967 -110.79 54.50 -35.19
CA ALA A 967 -110.39 54.44 -33.78
C ALA A 967 -108.91 54.05 -33.60
N TRP A 968 -108.41 53.14 -34.44
CA TRP A 968 -107.00 52.76 -34.46
C TRP A 968 -106.10 53.90 -34.93
N ALA A 969 -106.43 54.56 -36.05
CA ALA A 969 -105.69 55.70 -36.55
C ALA A 969 -105.66 56.84 -35.52
N MET A 970 -106.77 57.09 -34.81
CA MET A 970 -106.82 58.09 -33.73
C MET A 970 -105.95 57.71 -32.53
N ARG A 971 -105.97 56.45 -32.06
CA ARG A 971 -105.08 56.00 -30.98
C ARG A 971 -103.60 56.10 -31.35
N GLN A 972 -103.24 55.70 -32.57
CA GLN A 972 -101.84 55.70 -33.00
C GLN A 972 -101.31 57.12 -33.26
N SER A 973 -102.16 58.01 -33.79
CA SER A 973 -101.79 59.40 -34.04
C SER A 973 -101.93 60.31 -32.83
N GLY A 974 -102.70 59.90 -31.82
CA GLY A 974 -103.06 60.75 -30.68
C GLY A 974 -104.05 61.86 -31.03
N ALA A 975 -104.75 61.78 -32.17
CA ALA A 975 -105.69 62.81 -32.59
C ALA A 975 -106.99 62.83 -31.75
N ASP A 976 -107.42 64.02 -31.33
CA ASP A 976 -108.65 64.22 -30.53
C ASP A 976 -109.95 64.01 -31.33
N ALA A 977 -109.91 64.27 -32.64
CA ALA A 977 -111.02 64.06 -33.56
C ALA A 977 -110.53 63.53 -34.91
N GLY A 978 -111.33 62.68 -35.55
CA GLY A 978 -111.04 62.09 -36.85
C GLY A 978 -112.29 61.65 -37.57
N LEU A 979 -112.24 61.64 -38.90
CA LEU A 979 -113.31 61.13 -39.75
C LEU A 979 -112.76 60.31 -40.91
N VAL A 980 -113.58 59.38 -41.40
CA VAL A 980 -113.38 58.66 -42.65
C VAL A 980 -114.55 59.01 -43.56
N ALA A 981 -114.26 59.45 -44.78
CA ALA A 981 -115.25 59.77 -45.79
C ALA A 981 -114.96 58.99 -47.08
N SER A 982 -116.02 58.62 -47.80
CA SER A 982 -115.97 58.04 -49.13
C SER A 982 -116.08 59.16 -50.17
N VAL A 983 -115.32 59.03 -51.26
CA VAL A 983 -115.36 59.97 -52.39
C VAL A 983 -116.41 59.48 -53.39
N GLU A 984 -117.48 60.25 -53.57
CA GLU A 984 -118.56 59.96 -54.54
C GLU A 984 -118.61 61.05 -55.64
N LYS A 985 -119.33 60.80 -56.74
CA LYS A 985 -119.39 61.73 -57.90
C LYS A 985 -119.90 63.12 -57.55
N ASP A 986 -120.83 63.21 -56.60
CA ASP A 986 -121.52 64.46 -56.24
C ASP A 986 -120.94 65.10 -54.95
N GLY A 987 -119.92 64.48 -54.32
CA GLY A 987 -119.20 65.04 -53.16
C GLY A 987 -118.59 64.00 -52.22
N LEU A 988 -118.08 64.45 -51.07
CA LEU A 988 -117.57 63.58 -50.00
C LEU A 988 -118.70 63.16 -49.06
N ARG A 989 -118.88 61.86 -48.87
CA ARG A 989 -119.84 61.31 -47.92
C ARG A 989 -119.13 60.78 -46.69
N VAL A 990 -119.52 61.26 -45.50
CA VAL A 990 -118.91 60.80 -44.24
C VAL A 990 -119.37 59.36 -43.95
N MET A 991 -118.41 58.47 -43.73
CA MET A 991 -118.65 57.04 -43.45
C MET A 991 -118.51 56.73 -41.96
N ALA A 992 -117.63 57.43 -41.26
CA ALA A 992 -117.49 57.39 -39.81
C ALA A 992 -116.82 58.67 -39.32
N TYR A 993 -117.15 59.12 -38.13
CA TYR A 993 -116.43 60.20 -37.46
C TYR A 993 -116.44 59.97 -35.95
N GLN A 994 -115.44 60.52 -35.27
CA GLN A 994 -115.29 60.45 -33.82
C GLN A 994 -114.60 61.74 -33.35
N GLY A 995 -115.01 62.26 -32.19
CA GLY A 995 -114.45 63.47 -31.59
C GLY A 995 -115.00 64.80 -32.14
N TYR A 996 -115.75 64.79 -33.24
CA TYR A 996 -116.52 65.97 -33.70
C TYR A 996 -117.88 66.07 -32.98
N THR A 997 -118.35 67.29 -32.73
CA THR A 997 -119.73 67.55 -32.28
C THR A 997 -120.77 67.15 -33.33
N ASN A 998 -122.03 66.93 -32.94
CA ASN A 998 -123.15 66.46 -33.79
C ASN A 998 -123.47 67.31 -35.05
N GLU A 999 -122.67 68.33 -35.36
CA GLU A 999 -122.77 69.14 -36.58
C GLU A 999 -122.49 68.35 -37.87
N LEU A 1000 -121.79 67.21 -37.77
CA LEU A 1000 -121.47 66.33 -38.90
C LEU A 1000 -122.54 65.29 -39.22
N ALA A 1001 -123.49 65.01 -38.30
CA ALA A 1001 -124.54 64.01 -38.51
C ALA A 1001 -125.41 64.31 -39.75
N ARG A 1002 -125.64 65.59 -40.08
CA ARG A 1002 -126.36 66.00 -41.30
C ARG A 1002 -125.68 65.58 -42.62
N TYR A 1003 -124.38 65.27 -42.58
CA TYR A 1003 -123.59 64.86 -43.74
C TYR A 1003 -123.39 63.33 -43.82
N GLU A 1004 -124.10 62.54 -43.01
CA GLU A 1004 -124.19 61.08 -43.20
C GLU A 1004 -125.12 60.72 -44.39
N ILE A 1005 -126.08 61.59 -44.66
CA ILE A 1005 -127.11 61.48 -45.71
C ILE A 1005 -126.99 62.57 -46.80
N THR A 1006 -126.08 63.54 -46.63
CA THR A 1006 -125.81 64.60 -47.61
C THR A 1006 -124.29 64.74 -47.78
N TYR A 1007 -123.83 65.33 -48.87
CA TYR A 1007 -122.40 65.58 -49.08
C TYR A 1007 -121.87 66.71 -48.18
N LEU A 1008 -120.64 66.54 -47.70
CA LEU A 1008 -119.88 67.63 -47.07
C LEU A 1008 -119.79 68.83 -48.05
N PRO A 1009 -119.93 70.07 -47.57
CA PRO A 1009 -119.69 71.24 -48.41
C PRO A 1009 -118.25 71.20 -48.96
N GLU A 1010 -118.02 71.77 -50.15
CA GLU A 1010 -116.67 71.85 -50.71
C GLU A 1010 -115.75 72.64 -49.77
N ILE A 1011 -114.90 71.93 -49.03
CA ILE A 1011 -113.84 72.51 -48.20
C ILE A 1011 -112.56 72.53 -49.07
N PRO A 1012 -112.00 73.72 -49.38
CA PRO A 1012 -110.89 73.85 -50.33
C PRO A 1012 -109.66 73.01 -50.00
N THR A 1013 -109.33 72.86 -48.71
CA THR A 1013 -108.18 72.08 -48.23
C THR A 1013 -108.34 70.58 -48.49
N LEU A 1014 -109.56 70.03 -48.29
CA LEU A 1014 -109.86 68.63 -48.60
C LEU A 1014 -109.85 68.38 -50.10
N LYS A 1015 -110.34 69.32 -50.92
CA LYS A 1015 -110.29 69.21 -52.38
C LYS A 1015 -108.86 69.14 -52.91
N ALA A 1016 -107.96 69.98 -52.41
CA ALA A 1016 -106.54 69.94 -52.77
C ALA A 1016 -105.88 68.59 -52.41
N SER A 1017 -106.17 68.03 -51.23
CA SER A 1017 -105.67 66.70 -50.83
C SER A 1017 -106.21 65.57 -51.71
N LEU A 1018 -107.45 65.68 -52.17
CA LEU A 1018 -108.07 64.67 -53.04
C LEU A 1018 -107.52 64.72 -54.48
N GLU A 1019 -107.29 65.92 -55.02
CA GLU A 1019 -106.73 66.08 -56.37
C GLU A 1019 -105.25 65.70 -56.43
N THR A 1020 -104.47 65.95 -55.37
CA THR A 1020 -103.04 65.66 -55.33
C THR A 1020 -102.68 64.28 -54.78
N GLY A 1021 -103.59 63.64 -54.04
CA GLY A 1021 -103.31 62.41 -53.28
C GLY A 1021 -102.35 62.61 -52.11
N GLN A 1022 -102.03 63.85 -51.73
CA GLN A 1022 -101.13 64.17 -50.62
C GLN A 1022 -101.90 64.68 -49.40
N ALA A 1023 -101.51 64.20 -48.22
CA ALA A 1023 -102.08 64.66 -46.96
C ALA A 1023 -101.73 66.13 -46.72
N TYR A 1024 -102.75 66.97 -46.56
CA TYR A 1024 -102.59 68.37 -46.19
C TYR A 1024 -102.47 68.48 -44.66
N ARG A 1025 -101.35 68.99 -44.17
CA ARG A 1025 -101.19 69.42 -42.78
C ARG A 1025 -101.26 70.95 -42.75
N SER A 1026 -102.23 71.48 -42.00
CA SER A 1026 -102.30 72.90 -41.65
C SER A 1026 -101.25 73.27 -40.62
#